data_AF-A0A858SZP7-F1
#
_entry.id   AF-A0A858SZP7-F1
#
_cell.length_a   1.000
_cell.length_b   1.000
_cell.length_c   1.000
_cell.angle_alpha   90.00
_cell.angle_beta   90.00
_cell.angle_gamma   90.00
#
_symmetry.space_group_name_H-M   'P 1'
#
loop_
_entity.id
_entity.type
_entity.pdbx_description
1 polymer ?
#
loop_
_entity_poly.entity_id
_entity_poly.type
_entity_poly.pdbx_seq_one_letter_code
_entity_poly.pdbx_strand_id
1 'polypeptide(L)'
;MSETPQKVSVETARRSWTQRISVIWLIPLIALVISLGVAFQSWNDRGHLITIEFDSGAGISPRQTELRYRDVKVGVVEDVQFSEDLSSIIVAVRVDKEVAPYADAGAGFWIVRPELTAQGVSGLDTVISGVFIEASWDSEIGPVRRSFKGRETAPLFRPGDEGLQIALRTIPGGTLTDNAPILFRGIEVGRVGSARISGRGNFAIAEAIIYEDHRDLITRSTRFWDTSGFSVSIGPTGAEVDFSSLATLVGGGITFDTFVSGGAPVADGTVFEVFGDSSAARNSVFNASEVELLEMQVIFDENISGLTVDAPVELSGLRIGSVESLSGIVDSDAFGDSRVRLNVVIGVQPARLGLPGEVSADAALEFLTERVAAGLRARLASGSLLTGGLKVELVEVVDAEPANISTNSDDVIQFPSTESEISDAAATVEGVFTRINSLPIEELLNNAILFMESATALVSDADLRGTSEEVRGLLGDVRGIVTSQSVQDIPVRLNASLERIEELLVQLASEQLVPRVIEAIDAATSAAVSVGASVEGVPELIDQLNAVAAKAETLPVEDLIVELTGLTSAAEALIDTDAARDLPASLGSALDELNATLADLRAGGAVDNVNATLLSTREAADAVALSSQDLPALVERISRVFEQASATIAGYNKGEALSRDAQAAMRDISQAAEAITSLARLLERNPSALIRGR
;
A
#
# COMPACT_ATOMS: atom_id res chain seq x y z
N MET A 1 139.18 26.19 -31.23
CA MET A 1 137.80 26.70 -31.27
C MET A 1 136.97 25.75 -32.11
N SER A 2 136.10 24.97 -31.48
CA SER A 2 134.76 24.62 -32.00
C SER A 2 134.07 23.77 -30.93
N GLU A 3 133.30 24.47 -30.12
CA GLU A 3 132.52 23.96 -29.00
C GLU A 3 131.52 22.89 -29.47
N THR A 4 131.46 21.79 -28.75
CA THR A 4 130.42 20.77 -28.89
C THR A 4 129.22 21.22 -28.05
N PRO A 5 128.01 21.42 -28.62
CA PRO A 5 126.87 21.84 -27.81
C PRO A 5 126.31 20.65 -27.01
N GLN A 6 125.95 20.91 -25.76
CA GLN A 6 125.31 19.96 -24.86
C GLN A 6 123.94 19.51 -25.40
N LYS A 7 123.64 18.21 -25.28
CA LYS A 7 122.29 17.66 -25.51
C LYS A 7 121.34 18.15 -24.42
N VAL A 8 120.36 18.95 -24.82
CA VAL A 8 119.22 19.35 -23.98
C VAL A 8 118.25 18.18 -23.88
N SER A 9 118.02 17.66 -22.67
CA SER A 9 116.95 16.71 -22.37
C SER A 9 115.61 17.45 -22.30
N VAL A 10 114.76 17.23 -23.30
CA VAL A 10 113.38 17.74 -23.28
C VAL A 10 112.50 16.70 -22.58
N GLU A 11 112.23 16.93 -21.29
CA GLU A 11 111.14 16.26 -20.59
C GLU A 11 109.82 16.89 -21.02
N THR A 12 109.01 16.17 -21.78
CA THR A 12 107.63 16.59 -22.07
C THR A 12 106.83 16.47 -20.78
N ALA A 13 106.70 17.56 -20.03
CA ALA A 13 105.71 17.66 -18.96
C ALA A 13 104.31 17.57 -19.58
N ARG A 14 103.73 16.36 -19.62
CA ARG A 14 102.30 16.18 -19.90
C ARG A 14 101.53 16.90 -18.80
N ARG A 15 101.06 18.12 -19.08
CA ARG A 15 100.12 18.84 -18.21
C ARG A 15 98.95 17.92 -17.89
N SER A 16 98.73 17.69 -16.60
CA SER A 16 97.61 16.92 -16.06
C SER A 16 96.28 17.40 -16.65
N TRP A 17 95.42 16.48 -17.05
CA TRP A 17 94.09 16.76 -17.60
C TRP A 17 93.23 17.64 -16.67
N THR A 18 93.51 17.64 -15.36
CA THR A 18 92.84 18.48 -14.36
C THR A 18 93.14 19.98 -14.50
N GLN A 19 94.22 20.39 -15.17
CA GLN A 19 94.53 21.80 -15.43
C GLN A 19 93.92 22.35 -16.73
N ARG A 20 93.21 21.52 -17.51
CA ARG A 20 92.52 21.93 -18.76
C ARG A 20 91.02 22.18 -18.58
N ILE A 21 90.46 21.86 -17.42
CA ILE A 21 89.06 22.11 -17.11
C ILE A 21 88.97 23.55 -16.59
N SER A 22 88.54 24.47 -17.46
CA SER A 22 88.26 25.85 -17.08
C SER A 22 87.16 25.87 -16.01
N VAL A 23 87.37 26.60 -14.91
CA VAL A 23 86.38 26.81 -13.83
C VAL A 23 85.04 27.33 -14.39
N ILE A 24 85.06 27.97 -15.56
CA ILE A 24 83.89 28.47 -16.29
C ILE A 24 82.91 27.32 -16.67
N TRP A 25 83.40 26.09 -16.89
CA TRP A 25 82.55 24.93 -17.23
C TRP A 25 81.86 24.28 -16.01
N LEU A 26 82.26 24.65 -14.79
CA LEU A 26 81.67 24.12 -13.55
C LEU A 26 80.23 24.60 -13.36
N ILE A 27 79.94 25.85 -13.74
CA ILE A 27 78.61 26.48 -13.60
C ILE A 27 77.54 25.73 -14.43
N PRO A 28 77.71 25.48 -15.75
CA PRO A 28 76.74 24.71 -16.52
C PRO A 28 76.58 23.26 -16.05
N LEU A 29 77.65 22.62 -15.56
CA LEU A 29 77.57 21.27 -15.01
C LEU A 29 76.72 21.22 -13.73
N ILE A 30 76.93 22.19 -12.82
CA ILE A 30 76.11 22.31 -11.60
C ILE A 30 74.65 22.60 -11.96
N ALA A 31 74.40 23.50 -12.91
CA ALA A 31 73.05 23.79 -13.38
C ALA A 31 72.37 22.53 -13.96
N LEU A 32 73.09 21.74 -14.76
CA LEU A 32 72.59 20.46 -15.30
C LEU A 32 72.24 19.48 -14.18
N VAL A 33 73.09 19.33 -13.17
CA VAL A 33 72.83 18.43 -12.03
C VAL A 33 71.61 18.89 -11.23
N ILE A 34 71.47 20.20 -11.00
CA ILE A 34 70.27 20.76 -10.34
C ILE A 34 69.03 20.50 -11.19
N SER A 35 69.07 20.75 -12.51
CA SER A 35 67.94 20.49 -13.41
C SER A 35 67.56 19.01 -13.46
N LEU A 36 68.54 18.10 -13.52
CA LEU A 36 68.32 16.66 -13.42
C LEU A 36 67.74 16.27 -12.06
N GLY A 37 68.22 16.88 -10.97
CA GLY A 37 67.71 16.67 -9.62
C GLY A 37 66.25 17.10 -9.48
N VAL A 38 65.90 18.29 -9.97
CA VAL A 38 64.52 18.79 -9.99
C VAL A 38 63.63 17.94 -10.88
N ALA A 39 64.12 17.49 -12.04
CA ALA A 39 63.38 16.59 -12.92
C ALA A 39 63.14 15.22 -12.27
N PHE A 40 64.15 14.67 -11.60
CA PHE A 40 64.03 13.39 -10.89
C PHE A 40 63.09 13.49 -9.69
N GLN A 41 63.20 14.56 -8.89
CA GLN A 41 62.29 14.83 -7.79
C GLN A 41 60.85 15.00 -8.31
N SER A 42 60.64 15.79 -9.36
CA SER A 42 59.35 15.95 -10.02
C SER A 42 58.79 14.63 -10.57
N TRP A 43 59.63 13.67 -10.96
CA TRP A 43 59.17 12.35 -11.39
C TRP A 43 58.85 11.46 -10.18
N ASN A 44 59.70 11.42 -9.17
CA ASN A 44 59.52 10.58 -7.98
C ASN A 44 58.37 11.07 -7.06
N ASP A 45 57.99 12.34 -7.18
CA ASP A 45 56.86 12.94 -6.48
C ASP A 45 55.55 12.77 -7.27
N ARG A 46 55.58 12.26 -8.51
CA ARG A 46 54.35 11.94 -9.25
C ARG A 46 53.68 10.71 -8.64
N GLY A 47 52.38 10.84 -8.44
CA GLY A 47 51.49 9.74 -8.08
C GLY A 47 51.51 8.58 -9.08
N HIS A 48 50.95 7.44 -8.66
CA HIS A 48 50.85 6.23 -9.48
C HIS A 48 49.71 6.38 -10.48
N LEU A 49 49.96 6.00 -11.73
CA LEU A 49 48.92 5.95 -12.75
C LEU A 49 48.21 4.60 -12.69
N ILE A 50 46.90 4.64 -12.50
CA ILE A 50 46.01 3.48 -12.60
C ILE A 50 45.04 3.67 -13.77
N THR A 51 44.55 2.57 -14.32
CA THR A 51 43.49 2.55 -15.33
C THR A 51 42.25 1.92 -14.75
N ILE A 52 41.11 2.58 -14.92
CA ILE A 52 39.80 2.12 -14.47
C ILE A 52 38.90 2.02 -15.69
N GLU A 53 38.34 0.83 -15.92
CA GLU A 53 37.43 0.55 -17.03
C GLU A 53 35.98 0.74 -16.58
N PHE A 54 35.22 1.60 -17.26
CA PHE A 54 33.79 1.81 -17.02
C PHE A 54 32.99 1.54 -18.29
N ASP A 55 31.73 1.14 -18.15
CA ASP A 55 30.85 0.94 -19.31
C ASP A 55 30.41 2.30 -19.93
N SER A 56 30.40 3.38 -19.14
CA SER A 56 30.10 4.74 -19.60
C SER A 56 30.93 5.81 -18.90
N GLY A 57 31.34 6.84 -19.65
CA GLY A 57 32.16 7.96 -19.18
C GLY A 57 31.43 9.28 -19.01
N ALA A 58 30.10 9.27 -19.04
CA ALA A 58 29.30 10.48 -19.03
C ALA A 58 29.67 11.40 -17.83
N GLY A 59 30.13 12.62 -18.14
CA GLY A 59 30.51 13.63 -17.15
C GLY A 59 31.97 13.56 -16.66
N ILE A 60 32.73 12.53 -17.02
CA ILE A 60 34.17 12.46 -16.70
C ILE A 60 34.94 13.34 -17.68
N SER A 61 35.73 14.27 -17.13
CA SER A 61 36.55 15.21 -17.91
C SER A 61 38.03 15.09 -17.55
N PRO A 62 38.94 14.87 -18.53
CA PRO A 62 40.37 14.85 -18.30
C PRO A 62 40.87 16.10 -17.59
N ARG A 63 41.73 15.90 -16.59
CA ARG A 63 42.36 16.94 -15.75
C ARG A 63 41.40 17.77 -14.89
N GLN A 64 40.13 17.41 -14.84
CA GLN A 64 39.10 18.10 -14.05
C GLN A 64 38.46 17.16 -13.03
N THR A 65 38.08 15.95 -13.46
CA THR A 65 37.45 14.97 -12.59
C THR A 65 38.44 14.48 -11.53
N GLU A 66 38.00 14.51 -10.28
CA GLU A 66 38.78 14.11 -9.11
C GLU A 66 38.52 12.65 -8.76
N LEU A 67 39.55 11.98 -8.23
CA LEU A 67 39.40 10.72 -7.51
C LEU A 67 39.29 11.05 -6.02
N ARG A 68 38.26 10.55 -5.36
CA ARG A 68 38.01 10.76 -3.94
C ARG A 68 37.98 9.44 -3.18
N TYR A 69 38.41 9.49 -1.93
CA TYR A 69 38.32 8.39 -0.98
C TYR A 69 37.83 8.98 0.33
N ARG A 70 36.65 8.55 0.80
CA ARG A 70 35.99 9.09 2.00
C ARG A 70 35.82 10.62 1.90
N ASP A 71 35.34 11.09 0.76
CA ASP A 71 35.16 12.51 0.42
C ASP A 71 36.44 13.36 0.38
N VAL A 72 37.63 12.74 0.47
CA VAL A 72 38.92 13.43 0.37
C VAL A 72 39.52 13.20 -1.01
N LYS A 73 39.98 14.27 -1.67
CA LYS A 73 40.70 14.19 -2.94
C LYS A 73 42.01 13.43 -2.76
N VAL A 74 42.17 12.36 -3.54
CA VAL A 74 43.34 11.45 -3.53
C VAL A 74 43.91 11.19 -4.93
N GLY A 75 43.39 11.88 -5.94
CA GLY A 75 43.89 11.79 -7.31
C GLY A 75 43.09 12.65 -8.28
N VAL A 76 43.53 12.63 -9.54
CA VAL A 76 42.89 13.34 -10.66
C VAL A 76 42.93 12.48 -11.91
N VAL A 77 41.85 12.52 -12.69
CA VAL A 77 41.78 11.90 -14.02
C VAL A 77 42.76 12.61 -14.95
N GLU A 78 43.69 11.87 -15.55
CA GLU A 78 44.62 12.41 -16.53
C GLU A 78 44.07 12.37 -17.94
N ASP A 79 43.45 11.24 -18.30
CA ASP A 79 43.01 10.96 -19.66
C ASP A 79 41.81 10.01 -19.68
N VAL A 80 41.02 10.07 -20.75
CA VAL A 80 39.85 9.22 -20.98
C VAL A 80 39.89 8.76 -22.44
N GLN A 81 39.89 7.46 -22.65
CA GLN A 81 39.94 6.85 -23.97
C GLN A 81 38.90 5.75 -24.08
N PHE A 82 38.47 5.40 -25.30
CA PHE A 82 37.68 4.19 -25.52
C PHE A 82 38.59 2.95 -25.52
N SER A 83 38.03 1.81 -25.14
CA SER A 83 38.66 0.51 -25.38
C SER A 83 38.87 0.26 -26.88
N GLU A 84 39.74 -0.69 -27.24
CA GLU A 84 40.04 -0.99 -28.65
C GLU A 84 38.80 -1.46 -29.44
N ASP A 85 37.85 -2.10 -28.76
CA ASP A 85 36.57 -2.59 -29.30
C ASP A 85 35.42 -1.57 -29.13
N LEU A 86 35.70 -0.39 -28.57
CA LEU A 86 34.74 0.69 -28.28
C LEU A 86 33.59 0.29 -27.33
N SER A 87 33.67 -0.85 -26.65
CA SER A 87 32.62 -1.34 -25.74
C SER A 87 32.65 -0.67 -24.36
N SER A 88 33.81 -0.14 -23.95
CA SER A 88 34.02 0.48 -22.64
C SER A 88 34.89 1.73 -22.75
N ILE A 89 34.98 2.49 -21.66
CA ILE A 89 35.90 3.63 -21.53
C ILE A 89 36.98 3.33 -20.50
N ILE A 90 38.22 3.61 -20.87
CA ILE A 90 39.41 3.46 -20.04
C ILE A 90 39.77 4.85 -19.49
N VAL A 91 39.62 5.02 -18.18
CA VAL A 91 39.98 6.25 -17.46
C VAL A 91 41.34 6.08 -16.84
N ALA A 92 42.31 6.89 -17.26
CA ALA A 92 43.62 6.93 -16.64
C ALA A 92 43.60 7.93 -15.48
N VAL A 93 43.81 7.47 -14.25
CA VAL A 93 43.75 8.27 -13.03
C VAL A 93 45.12 8.28 -12.35
N ARG A 94 45.64 9.47 -12.06
CA ARG A 94 46.85 9.61 -11.24
C ARG A 94 46.46 9.72 -9.77
N VAL A 95 46.81 8.68 -9.01
CA VAL A 95 46.56 8.55 -7.57
C VAL A 95 47.77 9.05 -6.80
N ASP A 96 47.53 9.82 -5.74
CA ASP A 96 48.59 10.39 -4.92
C ASP A 96 49.49 9.31 -4.30
N LYS A 97 50.77 9.64 -4.15
CA LYS A 97 51.81 8.67 -3.73
C LYS A 97 51.54 8.07 -2.35
N GLU A 98 50.89 8.81 -1.47
CA GLU A 98 50.63 8.42 -0.08
C GLU A 98 49.55 7.33 0.01
N VAL A 99 48.55 7.38 -0.87
CA VAL A 99 47.40 6.45 -0.87
C VAL A 99 47.50 5.35 -1.92
N ALA A 100 48.29 5.54 -2.97
CA ALA A 100 48.47 4.57 -4.05
C ALA A 100 48.82 3.14 -3.59
N PRO A 101 49.60 2.90 -2.51
CA PRO A 101 49.87 1.54 -2.03
C PRO A 101 48.63 0.78 -1.52
N TYR A 102 47.58 1.49 -1.08
CA TYR A 102 46.35 0.89 -0.55
C TYR A 102 45.34 0.53 -1.65
N ALA A 103 45.50 1.09 -2.86
CA ALA A 103 44.68 0.75 -4.02
C ALA A 103 45.14 -0.60 -4.61
N ASP A 104 44.83 -1.69 -3.91
CA ASP A 104 45.20 -3.05 -4.26
C ASP A 104 44.06 -3.81 -4.97
N ALA A 105 44.17 -5.14 -5.09
CA ALA A 105 43.16 -5.97 -5.75
C ALA A 105 41.72 -5.85 -5.21
N GLY A 106 41.53 -5.43 -3.95
CA GLY A 106 40.24 -5.23 -3.31
C GLY A 106 39.62 -3.85 -3.54
N ALA A 107 40.38 -2.92 -4.15
CA ALA A 107 39.90 -1.57 -4.39
C ALA A 107 38.72 -1.54 -5.39
N GLY A 108 37.65 -0.85 -4.99
CA GLY A 108 36.48 -0.56 -5.81
C GLY A 108 36.42 0.91 -6.22
N PHE A 109 35.90 1.17 -7.42
CA PHE A 109 35.75 2.51 -7.98
C PHE A 109 34.38 2.65 -8.63
N TRP A 110 33.68 3.76 -8.42
CA TRP A 110 32.41 4.07 -9.07
C TRP A 110 32.29 5.56 -9.36
N ILE A 111 31.43 5.91 -10.32
CA ILE A 111 31.20 7.30 -10.72
C ILE A 111 30.08 7.87 -9.85
N VAL A 112 30.32 9.02 -9.21
CA VAL A 112 29.30 9.75 -8.46
C VAL A 112 28.79 10.91 -9.30
N ARG A 113 27.48 10.92 -9.53
CA ARG A 113 26.77 11.89 -10.37
C ARG A 113 25.46 12.29 -9.69
N PRO A 114 24.80 13.39 -10.11
CA PRO A 114 23.55 13.79 -9.52
C PRO A 114 22.46 12.85 -10.01
N GLU A 115 21.78 12.17 -9.08
CA GLU A 115 20.72 11.22 -9.39
C GLU A 115 19.41 11.68 -8.75
N LEU A 116 18.36 11.76 -9.58
CA LEU A 116 16.99 12.01 -9.16
C LEU A 116 16.24 10.69 -9.18
N THR A 117 15.82 10.25 -8.00
CA THR A 117 15.02 9.03 -7.82
C THR A 117 13.66 9.41 -7.24
N ALA A 118 12.69 8.49 -7.31
CA ALA A 118 11.41 8.68 -6.63
C ALA A 118 11.60 8.82 -5.10
N GLN A 119 12.67 8.23 -4.56
CA GLN A 119 13.04 8.23 -3.15
C GLN A 119 13.73 9.53 -2.69
N GLY A 120 14.25 10.35 -3.62
CA GLY A 120 14.95 11.59 -3.29
C GLY A 120 16.06 11.96 -4.27
N VAL A 121 16.84 12.97 -3.89
CA VAL A 121 17.95 13.49 -4.71
C VAL A 121 19.28 13.15 -4.03
N SER A 122 20.18 12.52 -4.77
CA SER A 122 21.55 12.21 -4.31
C SER A 122 22.59 12.87 -5.22
N GLY A 123 23.82 13.01 -4.74
CA GLY A 123 24.92 13.60 -5.51
C GLY A 123 24.75 15.09 -5.83
N LEU A 124 24.01 15.85 -5.01
CA LEU A 124 23.81 17.30 -5.22
C LEU A 124 25.11 18.12 -5.20
N ASP A 125 26.13 17.62 -4.51
CA ASP A 125 27.47 18.21 -4.51
C ASP A 125 28.08 18.25 -5.92
N THR A 126 27.79 17.24 -6.75
CA THR A 126 28.25 17.16 -8.14
C THR A 126 27.63 18.22 -9.06
N VAL A 127 26.51 18.85 -8.66
CA VAL A 127 25.91 19.97 -9.42
C VAL A 127 26.85 21.17 -9.43
N ILE A 128 27.62 21.36 -8.36
CA ILE A 128 28.57 22.48 -8.22
C ILE A 128 30.00 22.02 -8.50
N SER A 129 30.43 20.87 -7.99
CA SER A 129 31.81 20.38 -8.14
C SER A 129 32.06 19.59 -9.43
N GLY A 130 31.01 19.19 -10.15
CA GLY A 130 31.08 18.25 -11.25
C GLY A 130 31.11 16.79 -10.79
N VAL A 131 31.00 15.87 -11.75
CA VAL A 131 31.11 14.41 -11.56
C VAL A 131 32.52 14.05 -11.08
N PHE A 132 32.60 13.14 -10.11
CA PHE A 132 33.86 12.62 -9.56
C PHE A 132 33.83 11.09 -9.48
N ILE A 133 35.00 10.48 -9.29
CA ILE A 133 35.13 9.04 -9.07
C ILE A 133 35.38 8.83 -7.58
N GLU A 134 34.53 8.04 -6.92
CA GLU A 134 34.75 7.63 -5.53
C GLU A 134 35.45 6.27 -5.52
N ALA A 135 36.37 6.11 -4.59
CA ALA A 135 37.13 4.90 -4.38
C ALA A 135 36.91 4.33 -2.98
N SER A 136 37.09 3.02 -2.86
CA SER A 136 36.96 2.30 -1.60
C SER A 136 37.94 1.14 -1.53
N TRP A 137 38.69 1.04 -0.44
CA TRP A 137 39.69 0.02 -0.15
C TRP A 137 39.87 -0.11 1.37
N ASP A 138 40.51 -1.18 1.83
CA ASP A 138 40.77 -1.40 3.25
C ASP A 138 42.08 -0.71 3.72
N SER A 139 42.42 -0.85 5.00
CA SER A 139 43.66 -0.27 5.54
C SER A 139 44.90 -1.16 5.33
N GLU A 140 44.76 -2.30 4.67
CA GLU A 140 45.86 -3.24 4.44
C GLU A 140 46.51 -3.00 3.07
N ILE A 141 47.82 -3.24 2.99
CA ILE A 141 48.57 -3.07 1.75
C ILE A 141 48.74 -4.45 1.12
N GLY A 142 47.94 -4.74 0.10
CA GLY A 142 48.05 -5.96 -0.69
C GLY A 142 48.91 -5.84 -1.95
N PRO A 143 48.80 -6.81 -2.88
CA PRO A 143 49.54 -6.82 -4.13
C PRO A 143 49.20 -5.62 -5.01
N VAL A 144 50.23 -4.93 -5.49
CA VAL A 144 50.08 -3.77 -6.38
C VAL A 144 49.27 -4.14 -7.63
N ARG A 145 48.18 -3.42 -7.87
CA ARG A 145 47.36 -3.52 -9.07
C ARG A 145 47.27 -2.14 -9.74
N ARG A 146 47.24 -2.12 -11.07
CA ARG A 146 47.18 -0.88 -11.86
C ARG A 146 45.97 -0.80 -12.79
N SER A 147 45.24 -1.90 -12.94
CA SER A 147 44.06 -1.99 -13.81
C SER A 147 42.89 -2.48 -12.97
N PHE A 148 41.77 -1.76 -13.07
CA PHE A 148 40.58 -1.96 -12.27
C PHE A 148 39.34 -1.93 -13.15
N LYS A 149 38.32 -2.67 -12.75
CA LYS A 149 36.98 -2.54 -13.32
C LYS A 149 36.15 -1.65 -12.40
N GLY A 150 35.64 -0.58 -12.97
CA GLY A 150 34.70 0.33 -12.34
C GLY A 150 33.32 -0.32 -12.17
N ARG A 151 32.60 0.12 -11.14
CA ARG A 151 31.22 -0.26 -10.86
C ARG A 151 30.29 0.86 -11.30
N GLU A 152 29.11 0.50 -11.79
CA GLU A 152 28.07 1.47 -12.13
C GLU A 152 27.51 2.19 -10.90
N THR A 153 27.33 1.44 -9.81
CA THR A 153 26.79 1.94 -8.54
C THR A 153 27.74 1.68 -7.38
N ALA A 154 27.56 2.46 -6.31
CA ALA A 154 28.28 2.24 -5.07
C ALA A 154 28.01 0.83 -4.54
N PRO A 155 29.03 0.10 -4.07
CA PRO A 155 28.80 -1.19 -3.43
C PRO A 155 27.98 -0.99 -2.16
N LEU A 156 27.07 -1.94 -1.89
CA LEU A 156 26.27 -1.95 -0.66
C LEU A 156 27.17 -2.01 0.59
N PHE A 157 28.30 -2.71 0.48
CA PHE A 157 29.31 -2.87 1.53
C PHE A 157 30.62 -2.21 1.10
N ARG A 158 31.13 -1.29 1.91
CA ARG A 158 32.47 -0.74 1.79
C ARG A 158 33.39 -1.42 2.81
N PRO A 159 34.66 -1.67 2.50
CA PRO A 159 35.63 -2.15 3.48
C PRO A 159 35.69 -1.24 4.71
N GLY A 160 35.40 -1.83 5.88
CA GLY A 160 35.32 -1.13 7.15
C GLY A 160 33.93 -0.62 7.53
N ASP A 161 32.88 -0.88 6.74
CA ASP A 161 31.50 -0.66 7.17
C ASP A 161 31.16 -1.63 8.31
N GLU A 162 30.63 -1.10 9.41
CA GLU A 162 30.13 -1.86 10.55
C GLU A 162 28.62 -2.11 10.39
N GLY A 163 28.17 -3.33 10.67
CA GLY A 163 26.76 -3.71 10.57
C GLY A 163 26.54 -5.20 10.36
N LEU A 164 25.30 -5.63 10.57
CA LEU A 164 24.86 -7.01 10.35
C LEU A 164 24.48 -7.21 8.89
N GLN A 165 25.12 -8.17 8.23
CA GLN A 165 24.83 -8.51 6.83
C GLN A 165 23.80 -9.63 6.76
N ILE A 166 22.67 -9.40 6.08
CA ILE A 166 21.61 -10.39 5.90
C ILE A 166 21.25 -10.51 4.42
N ALA A 167 20.50 -11.55 4.08
CA ALA A 167 19.89 -11.66 2.76
C ALA A 167 18.36 -11.71 2.90
N LEU A 168 17.66 -10.95 2.08
CA LEU A 168 16.21 -10.91 2.04
C LEU A 168 15.72 -11.62 0.79
N ARG A 169 14.80 -12.57 0.96
CA ARG A 169 14.24 -13.40 -0.11
C ARG A 169 12.73 -13.25 -0.16
N THR A 170 12.14 -13.19 -1.36
CA THR A 170 10.68 -13.21 -1.50
C THR A 170 10.09 -14.59 -1.28
N ILE A 171 8.88 -14.62 -0.74
CA ILE A 171 7.98 -15.79 -0.82
C ILE A 171 7.38 -15.89 -2.24
N PRO A 172 6.80 -17.04 -2.64
CA PRO A 172 6.07 -17.14 -3.91
C PRO A 172 5.01 -16.05 -4.05
N GLY A 173 5.02 -15.32 -5.17
CA GLY A 173 4.11 -14.18 -5.39
C GLY A 173 4.45 -12.89 -4.63
N GLY A 174 5.48 -12.90 -3.78
CA GLY A 174 5.96 -11.73 -3.05
C GLY A 174 6.84 -10.81 -3.89
N THR A 175 6.81 -9.51 -3.58
CA THR A 175 7.65 -8.48 -4.19
C THR A 175 8.85 -8.14 -3.31
N LEU A 176 9.92 -7.63 -3.93
CA LEU A 176 11.06 -7.06 -3.23
C LEU A 176 11.47 -5.80 -3.97
N THR A 177 11.47 -4.67 -3.26
CA THR A 177 11.87 -3.39 -3.84
C THR A 177 13.39 -3.24 -3.79
N ASP A 178 14.00 -2.95 -4.94
CA ASP A 178 15.43 -2.69 -5.06
C ASP A 178 15.86 -1.43 -4.31
N ASN A 179 17.03 -1.46 -3.67
CA ASN A 179 17.61 -0.33 -2.95
C ASN A 179 16.69 0.25 -1.86
N ALA A 180 15.73 -0.52 -1.38
CA ALA A 180 14.74 -0.08 -0.40
C ALA A 180 15.37 0.17 0.98
N PRO A 181 14.90 1.19 1.72
CA PRO A 181 15.28 1.37 3.11
C PRO A 181 14.65 0.27 3.97
N ILE A 182 15.40 -0.20 4.98
CA ILE A 182 14.87 -1.05 6.04
C ILE A 182 14.49 -0.14 7.21
N LEU A 183 13.21 -0.14 7.54
CA LEU A 183 12.61 0.73 8.54
C LEU A 183 12.26 -0.06 9.79
N PHE A 184 12.45 0.57 10.95
CA PHE A 184 11.89 0.11 12.22
C PHE A 184 11.15 1.28 12.87
N ARG A 185 9.83 1.14 13.05
CA ARG A 185 8.96 2.21 13.60
C ARG A 185 9.15 3.57 12.90
N GLY A 186 9.39 3.55 11.59
CA GLY A 186 9.59 4.75 10.76
C GLY A 186 11.02 5.31 10.73
N ILE A 187 11.98 4.67 11.41
CA ILE A 187 13.40 5.06 11.40
C ILE A 187 14.17 4.14 10.45
N GLU A 188 15.00 4.68 9.56
CA GLU A 188 15.90 3.89 8.71
C GLU A 188 17.00 3.26 9.58
N VAL A 189 16.98 1.93 9.67
CA VAL A 189 17.93 1.12 10.45
C VAL A 189 18.81 0.25 9.57
N GLY A 190 18.59 0.26 8.26
CA GLY A 190 19.35 -0.50 7.29
C GLY A 190 18.92 -0.22 5.87
N ARG A 191 19.52 -0.94 4.92
CA ARG A 191 19.24 -0.80 3.49
C ARG A 191 19.39 -2.12 2.76
N VAL A 192 18.52 -2.33 1.79
CA VAL A 192 18.57 -3.45 0.84
C VAL A 192 19.43 -3.05 -0.35
N GLY A 193 20.21 -3.97 -0.88
CA GLY A 193 20.90 -3.78 -2.16
C GLY A 193 19.99 -4.04 -3.36
N SER A 194 20.61 -4.31 -4.50
CA SER A 194 19.89 -4.71 -5.72
C SER A 194 19.42 -6.16 -5.62
N ALA A 195 18.14 -6.40 -5.87
CA ALA A 195 17.59 -7.75 -5.92
C ALA A 195 18.03 -8.45 -7.20
N ARG A 196 18.19 -9.77 -7.07
CA ARG A 196 18.52 -10.66 -8.17
C ARG A 196 17.48 -11.77 -8.20
N ILE A 197 16.94 -12.06 -9.38
CA ILE A 197 16.04 -13.19 -9.56
C ILE A 197 16.88 -14.47 -9.54
N SER A 198 16.45 -15.47 -8.77
CA SER A 198 17.11 -16.78 -8.77
C SER A 198 17.14 -17.38 -10.18
N GLY A 199 18.15 -18.17 -10.52
CA GLY A 199 18.31 -18.70 -11.89
C GLY A 199 17.15 -19.57 -12.41
N ARG A 200 16.21 -19.99 -11.54
CA ARG A 200 14.98 -20.71 -11.91
C ARG A 200 13.73 -19.81 -11.94
N GLY A 201 13.82 -18.55 -11.53
CA GLY A 201 12.70 -17.59 -11.52
C GLY A 201 11.76 -17.70 -10.32
N ASN A 202 12.03 -18.58 -9.35
CA ASN A 202 11.07 -18.92 -8.30
C ASN A 202 10.99 -17.90 -7.15
N PHE A 203 12.05 -17.10 -6.96
CA PHE A 203 12.14 -16.07 -5.92
C PHE A 203 13.17 -15.02 -6.33
N ALA A 204 13.02 -13.82 -5.77
CA ALA A 204 14.04 -12.76 -5.78
C ALA A 204 14.81 -12.78 -4.46
N ILE A 205 16.09 -12.47 -4.51
CA ILE A 205 16.96 -12.36 -3.33
C ILE A 205 17.81 -11.09 -3.44
N ALA A 206 17.91 -10.33 -2.35
CA ALA A 206 18.78 -9.19 -2.23
C ALA A 206 19.66 -9.31 -0.99
N GLU A 207 20.90 -8.87 -1.10
CA GLU A 207 21.74 -8.62 0.09
C GLU A 207 21.24 -7.37 0.79
N ALA A 208 21.34 -7.33 2.12
CA ALA A 208 20.92 -6.19 2.93
C ALA A 208 21.88 -5.99 4.10
N ILE A 209 21.98 -4.74 4.54
CA ILE A 209 22.76 -4.35 5.72
C ILE A 209 21.84 -3.72 6.75
N ILE A 210 22.02 -4.12 8.01
CA ILE A 210 21.46 -3.46 9.18
C ILE A 210 22.61 -2.72 9.86
N TYR A 211 22.45 -1.42 10.08
CA TYR A 211 23.49 -0.58 10.67
C TYR A 211 23.90 -1.10 12.05
N GLU A 212 25.18 -0.97 12.41
CA GLU A 212 25.75 -1.54 13.65
C GLU A 212 24.97 -1.17 14.91
N ASP A 213 24.57 0.11 15.05
CA ASP A 213 23.77 0.61 16.18
C ASP A 213 22.41 -0.09 16.35
N HIS A 214 21.93 -0.78 15.32
CA HIS A 214 20.61 -1.42 15.25
C HIS A 214 20.69 -2.95 15.10
N ARG A 215 21.88 -3.55 15.13
CA ARG A 215 22.07 -4.99 14.92
C ARG A 215 21.25 -5.85 15.89
N ASP A 216 21.10 -5.39 17.13
CA ASP A 216 20.43 -6.12 18.21
C ASP A 216 18.90 -6.18 18.05
N LEU A 217 18.34 -5.40 17.12
CA LEU A 217 16.92 -5.44 16.79
C LEU A 217 16.55 -6.72 16.01
N ILE A 218 17.55 -7.38 15.40
CA ILE A 218 17.35 -8.54 14.53
C ILE A 218 17.69 -9.83 15.26
N THR A 219 16.73 -10.75 15.26
CA THR A 219 16.83 -12.06 15.89
C THR A 219 16.32 -13.13 14.92
N ARG A 220 16.50 -14.41 15.24
CA ARG A 220 15.92 -15.52 14.43
C ARG A 220 14.39 -15.48 14.33
N SER A 221 13.73 -14.84 15.30
CA SER A 221 12.28 -14.65 15.38
C SER A 221 11.79 -13.41 14.63
N THR A 222 12.68 -12.58 14.10
CA THR A 222 12.32 -11.38 13.34
C THR A 222 11.69 -11.78 12.00
N ARG A 223 10.66 -11.03 11.59
CA ARG A 223 9.96 -11.21 10.32
C ARG A 223 9.91 -9.89 9.58
N PHE A 224 10.22 -9.93 8.28
CA PHE A 224 10.27 -8.76 7.41
C PHE A 224 9.05 -8.76 6.49
N TRP A 225 8.48 -7.60 6.21
CA TRP A 225 7.45 -7.46 5.18
C TRP A 225 7.62 -6.18 4.39
N ASP A 226 7.12 -6.23 3.16
CA ASP A 226 7.08 -5.08 2.28
C ASP A 226 6.01 -4.09 2.78
N THR A 227 6.33 -2.80 2.72
CA THR A 227 5.41 -1.70 3.08
C THR A 227 4.97 -0.89 1.86
N SER A 228 5.42 -1.29 0.66
CA SER A 228 4.99 -0.70 -0.59
C SER A 228 3.54 -1.11 -0.90
N GLY A 229 2.66 -0.11 -1.02
CA GLY A 229 1.23 -0.29 -1.27
C GLY A 229 0.35 0.23 -0.14
N PHE A 230 -0.95 0.34 -0.42
CA PHE A 230 -1.97 0.63 0.58
C PHE A 230 -2.78 -0.65 0.83
N SER A 231 -2.93 -1.07 2.09
CA SER A 231 -3.84 -2.15 2.47
C SER A 231 -5.06 -1.57 3.16
N VAL A 232 -6.21 -1.70 2.51
CA VAL A 232 -7.53 -1.41 3.10
C VAL A 232 -8.13 -2.76 3.47
N SER A 233 -8.38 -2.98 4.76
CA SER A 233 -9.11 -4.15 5.22
C SER A 233 -10.48 -3.73 5.72
N ILE A 234 -11.51 -4.49 5.35
CA ILE A 234 -12.89 -4.27 5.79
C ILE A 234 -13.33 -5.54 6.51
N GLY A 235 -13.40 -5.46 7.84
CA GLY A 235 -13.76 -6.57 8.70
C GLY A 235 -15.09 -6.35 9.43
N PRO A 236 -15.55 -7.35 10.22
CA PRO A 236 -16.73 -7.23 11.07
C PRO A 236 -16.64 -6.08 12.09
N THR A 237 -15.42 -5.61 12.38
CA THR A 237 -15.12 -4.50 13.30
C THR A 237 -15.08 -3.14 12.62
N GLY A 238 -15.25 -3.06 11.30
CA GLY A 238 -15.20 -1.83 10.51
C GLY A 238 -14.12 -1.82 9.44
N ALA A 239 -13.92 -0.67 8.80
CA ALA A 239 -12.84 -0.44 7.85
C ALA A 239 -11.58 0.03 8.58
N GLU A 240 -10.48 -0.69 8.40
CA GLU A 240 -9.16 -0.34 8.90
C GLU A 240 -8.26 -0.05 7.69
N VAL A 241 -7.62 1.13 7.71
CA VAL A 241 -6.68 1.53 6.66
C VAL A 241 -5.31 1.66 7.31
N ASP A 242 -4.43 0.73 6.95
CA ASP A 242 -3.04 0.75 7.40
C ASP A 242 -2.24 1.65 6.47
N PHE A 243 -1.82 2.81 6.99
CA PHE A 243 -0.88 3.70 6.31
C PHE A 243 0.51 3.52 6.91
N SER A 244 1.36 2.74 6.25
CA SER A 244 2.80 2.92 6.33
C SER A 244 3.10 4.29 5.69
N SER A 245 3.44 5.30 6.50
CA SER A 245 4.00 6.62 6.17
C SER A 245 3.91 7.16 4.72
N LEU A 246 3.57 8.45 4.54
CA LEU A 246 3.57 9.09 3.21
C LEU A 246 4.91 8.93 2.45
N ALA A 247 6.03 8.75 3.15
CA ALA A 247 7.35 8.50 2.56
C ALA A 247 7.49 7.10 1.94
N THR A 248 6.83 6.07 2.50
CA THR A 248 6.87 4.69 1.97
C THR A 248 5.95 4.49 0.76
N LEU A 249 4.97 5.38 0.57
CA LEU A 249 4.10 5.38 -0.63
C LEU A 249 4.84 5.72 -1.93
N VAL A 250 5.90 6.52 -1.86
CA VAL A 250 6.63 7.01 -3.05
C VAL A 250 7.92 6.20 -3.29
N GLY A 251 8.56 5.71 -2.22
CA GLY A 251 9.85 5.04 -2.29
C GLY A 251 9.84 3.53 -2.11
N GLY A 252 8.74 2.95 -1.62
CA GLY A 252 8.72 1.60 -1.07
C GLY A 252 9.57 1.48 0.21
N GLY A 253 9.55 0.33 0.86
CA GLY A 253 10.34 0.09 2.06
C GLY A 253 10.09 -1.27 2.66
N ILE A 254 11.07 -1.82 3.37
CA ILE A 254 10.91 -3.06 4.12
C ILE A 254 10.87 -2.71 5.59
N THR A 255 9.91 -3.24 6.33
CA THR A 255 9.88 -3.13 7.79
C THR A 255 9.94 -4.51 8.41
N PHE A 256 10.21 -4.56 9.71
CA PHE A 256 10.19 -5.80 10.46
C PHE A 256 9.64 -5.62 11.87
N ASP A 257 9.27 -6.73 12.48
CA ASP A 257 8.96 -6.84 13.90
C ASP A 257 9.32 -8.24 14.41
N THR A 258 9.38 -8.37 15.73
CA THR A 258 9.66 -9.63 16.43
C THR A 258 8.46 -9.98 17.28
N PHE A 259 7.56 -10.82 16.73
CA PHE A 259 6.25 -11.10 17.32
C PHE A 259 6.29 -12.02 18.56
N VAL A 260 7.40 -12.73 18.77
CA VAL A 260 7.61 -13.59 19.95
C VAL A 260 8.79 -13.09 20.75
N SER A 261 8.63 -13.04 22.07
CA SER A 261 9.72 -12.62 22.96
C SER A 261 10.81 -13.68 22.99
N GLY A 262 12.04 -13.27 22.69
CA GLY A 262 13.20 -14.15 22.72
C GLY A 262 13.55 -14.71 21.35
N GLY A 263 14.86 -14.79 21.10
CA GLY A 263 15.46 -15.26 19.87
C GLY A 263 16.96 -15.07 19.96
N ALA A 264 17.74 -16.02 19.45
CA ALA A 264 19.19 -15.85 19.40
C ALA A 264 19.53 -14.70 18.43
N PRO A 265 20.56 -13.89 18.74
CA PRO A 265 21.17 -13.00 17.75
C PRO A 265 21.54 -13.77 16.49
N VAL A 266 21.44 -13.10 15.35
CA VAL A 266 21.76 -13.70 14.06
C VAL A 266 23.19 -13.36 13.64
N ALA A 267 23.78 -14.23 12.84
CA ALA A 267 25.10 -14.04 12.28
C ALA A 267 25.00 -13.51 10.84
N ASP A 268 26.11 -12.98 10.34
CA ASP A 268 26.20 -12.51 8.96
C ASP A 268 25.83 -13.62 7.96
N GLY A 269 25.15 -13.23 6.88
CA GLY A 269 24.65 -14.12 5.83
C GLY A 269 23.35 -14.85 6.17
N THR A 270 22.71 -14.54 7.31
CA THR A 270 21.38 -15.11 7.62
C THR A 270 20.35 -14.67 6.59
N VAL A 271 19.57 -15.63 6.07
CA VAL A 271 18.52 -15.38 5.07
C VAL A 271 17.17 -15.21 5.78
N PHE A 272 16.45 -14.15 5.46
CA PHE A 272 15.08 -13.90 5.92
C PHE A 272 14.11 -13.85 4.74
N GLU A 273 12.87 -14.20 5.02
CA GLU A 273 11.78 -14.07 4.07
C GLU A 273 11.09 -12.72 4.23
N VAL A 274 10.72 -12.12 3.09
CA VAL A 274 9.95 -10.89 3.01
C VAL A 274 8.53 -11.25 2.62
N PHE A 275 7.59 -10.98 3.54
CA PHE A 275 6.16 -11.19 3.34
C PHE A 275 5.51 -9.97 2.68
N GLY A 276 4.35 -10.15 2.06
CA GLY A 276 3.61 -9.05 1.43
C GLY A 276 3.05 -8.03 2.43
N ASP A 277 2.72 -8.47 3.65
CA ASP A 277 2.16 -7.60 4.70
C ASP A 277 2.45 -8.11 6.12
N SER A 278 2.11 -7.28 7.11
CA SER A 278 2.29 -7.56 8.54
C SER A 278 1.48 -8.78 9.03
N SER A 279 0.29 -9.00 8.48
CA SER A 279 -0.58 -10.12 8.86
C SER A 279 0.02 -11.44 8.39
N ALA A 280 0.50 -11.52 7.15
CA ALA A 280 1.22 -12.66 6.59
C ALA A 280 2.52 -12.93 7.39
N ALA A 281 3.30 -11.89 7.70
CA ALA A 281 4.50 -11.99 8.51
C ALA A 281 4.21 -12.54 9.92
N ARG A 282 3.15 -12.04 10.58
CA ARG A 282 2.73 -12.49 11.91
C ARG A 282 2.23 -13.93 11.88
N ASN A 283 1.39 -14.27 10.91
CA ASN A 283 0.85 -15.62 10.75
C ASN A 283 1.95 -16.64 10.48
N SER A 284 3.03 -16.25 9.80
CA SER A 284 4.20 -17.12 9.58
C SER A 284 4.80 -17.62 10.89
N VAL A 285 4.74 -16.85 11.98
CA VAL A 285 5.29 -17.28 13.29
C VAL A 285 4.47 -18.41 13.90
N PHE A 286 3.17 -18.43 13.64
CA PHE A 286 2.24 -19.44 14.15
C PHE A 286 2.07 -20.64 13.20
N ASN A 287 2.30 -20.43 11.91
CA ASN A 287 2.33 -21.49 10.90
C ASN A 287 3.71 -22.17 10.81
N ALA A 288 4.79 -21.53 11.28
CA ALA A 288 6.16 -22.08 11.30
C ALA A 288 6.40 -23.05 12.47
N SER A 289 5.39 -23.84 12.83
CA SER A 289 5.71 -25.15 13.38
C SER A 289 6.08 -25.99 12.15
N GLU A 290 7.28 -26.58 12.12
CA GLU A 290 7.86 -27.38 11.01
C GLU A 290 7.09 -28.69 10.72
N VAL A 291 5.76 -28.66 10.89
CA VAL A 291 4.88 -29.82 10.87
C VAL A 291 4.08 -29.78 9.58
N GLU A 292 4.13 -30.90 8.87
CA GLU A 292 3.39 -31.12 7.64
C GLU A 292 1.89 -30.82 7.83
N LEU A 293 1.31 -30.10 6.87
CA LEU A 293 -0.13 -29.84 6.82
C LEU A 293 -0.87 -31.16 6.62
N LEU A 294 -1.95 -31.37 7.35
CA LEU A 294 -2.88 -32.45 7.06
C LEU A 294 -3.83 -31.99 5.96
N GLU A 295 -3.53 -32.39 4.72
CA GLU A 295 -4.39 -32.13 3.57
C GLU A 295 -5.51 -33.16 3.48
N MET A 296 -6.74 -32.68 3.34
CA MET A 296 -7.92 -33.53 3.19
C MET A 296 -8.86 -32.98 2.14
N GLN A 297 -9.55 -33.88 1.45
CA GLN A 297 -10.56 -33.58 0.46
C GLN A 297 -11.96 -33.60 1.10
N VAL A 298 -12.76 -32.58 0.84
CA VAL A 298 -14.17 -32.52 1.19
C VAL A 298 -14.98 -32.34 -0.08
N ILE A 299 -15.94 -33.22 -0.31
CA ILE A 299 -16.87 -33.11 -1.45
C ILE A 299 -18.22 -32.65 -0.91
N PHE A 300 -18.68 -31.48 -1.35
CA PHE A 300 -19.99 -30.95 -1.01
C PHE A 300 -20.99 -31.22 -2.14
N ASP A 301 -22.20 -31.65 -1.76
CA ASP A 301 -23.29 -31.89 -2.72
C ASP A 301 -23.78 -30.60 -3.40
N GLU A 302 -23.55 -29.46 -2.75
CA GLU A 302 -23.95 -28.14 -3.22
C GLU A 302 -22.76 -27.40 -3.82
N ASN A 303 -22.96 -26.77 -4.99
CA ASN A 303 -21.96 -25.93 -5.65
C ASN A 303 -22.33 -24.47 -5.46
N ILE A 304 -21.82 -23.86 -4.38
CA ILE A 304 -22.26 -22.53 -3.93
C ILE A 304 -21.13 -21.53 -4.13
N SER A 305 -21.45 -20.43 -4.79
CA SER A 305 -20.54 -19.30 -4.95
C SER A 305 -20.33 -18.60 -3.61
N GLY A 306 -19.08 -18.26 -3.30
CA GLY A 306 -18.72 -17.50 -2.08
C GLY A 306 -17.60 -18.13 -1.26
N LEU A 307 -17.22 -19.37 -1.55
CA LEU A 307 -16.00 -19.97 -1.00
C LEU A 307 -14.80 -19.60 -1.89
N THR A 308 -13.71 -19.17 -1.27
CA THR A 308 -12.46 -18.79 -1.95
C THR A 308 -11.29 -19.64 -1.43
N VAL A 309 -10.20 -19.67 -2.18
CA VAL A 309 -8.89 -20.10 -1.63
C VAL A 309 -8.56 -19.23 -0.42
N ASP A 310 -7.87 -19.79 0.57
CA ASP A 310 -7.56 -19.20 1.88
C ASP A 310 -8.76 -18.99 2.82
N ALA A 311 -9.97 -19.36 2.41
CA ALA A 311 -11.14 -19.33 3.29
C ALA A 311 -10.87 -20.17 4.55
N PRO A 312 -11.32 -19.70 5.73
CA PRO A 312 -10.97 -20.34 6.99
C PRO A 312 -11.63 -21.73 7.11
N VAL A 313 -10.87 -22.67 7.68
CA VAL A 313 -11.38 -23.95 8.16
C VAL A 313 -11.47 -23.87 9.68
N GLU A 314 -12.68 -24.03 10.22
CA GLU A 314 -12.95 -23.85 11.64
C GLU A 314 -13.47 -25.13 12.30
N LEU A 315 -13.06 -25.36 13.54
CA LEU A 315 -13.60 -26.39 14.42
C LEU A 315 -14.08 -25.70 15.70
N SER A 316 -15.38 -25.80 16.00
CA SER A 316 -16.00 -25.15 17.17
C SER A 316 -15.72 -23.63 17.25
N GLY A 317 -15.68 -22.96 16.10
CA GLY A 317 -15.39 -21.52 15.97
C GLY A 317 -13.91 -21.12 16.07
N LEU A 318 -13.00 -22.09 16.20
CA LEU A 318 -11.55 -21.84 16.17
C LEU A 318 -11.00 -22.15 14.78
N ARG A 319 -10.26 -21.21 14.17
CA ARG A 319 -9.60 -21.42 12.88
C ARG A 319 -8.40 -22.37 13.01
N ILE A 320 -8.57 -23.58 12.49
CA ILE A 320 -7.58 -24.65 12.50
C ILE A 320 -6.85 -24.82 11.16
N GLY A 321 -7.31 -24.15 10.10
CA GLY A 321 -6.75 -24.31 8.76
C GLY A 321 -7.26 -23.31 7.72
N SER A 322 -7.05 -23.67 6.46
CA SER A 322 -7.43 -22.92 5.26
C SER A 322 -7.91 -23.84 4.14
N VAL A 323 -8.67 -23.29 3.21
CA VAL A 323 -8.95 -23.91 1.91
C VAL A 323 -7.73 -23.73 1.00
N GLU A 324 -7.13 -24.83 0.57
CA GLU A 324 -5.94 -24.84 -0.29
C GLU A 324 -6.32 -24.78 -1.78
N SER A 325 -7.39 -25.50 -2.17
CA SER A 325 -7.88 -25.46 -3.54
C SER A 325 -9.36 -25.79 -3.67
N LEU A 326 -9.93 -25.35 -4.80
CA LEU A 326 -11.34 -25.53 -5.18
C LEU A 326 -11.38 -26.11 -6.59
N SER A 327 -12.13 -27.20 -6.78
CA SER A 327 -12.39 -27.77 -8.10
C SER A 327 -13.80 -28.34 -8.20
N GLY A 328 -14.25 -28.64 -9.41
CA GLY A 328 -15.49 -29.39 -9.62
C GLY A 328 -15.17 -30.87 -9.88
N ILE A 329 -15.95 -31.79 -9.32
CA ILE A 329 -15.87 -33.22 -9.64
C ILE A 329 -17.21 -33.71 -10.18
N VAL A 330 -17.15 -34.59 -11.18
CA VAL A 330 -18.31 -35.31 -11.73
C VAL A 330 -17.95 -36.79 -11.68
N ASP A 331 -18.63 -37.53 -10.81
CA ASP A 331 -18.43 -38.97 -10.66
C ASP A 331 -19.78 -39.69 -10.58
N SER A 332 -20.21 -40.22 -11.73
CA SER A 332 -21.48 -40.93 -11.84
C SER A 332 -21.50 -42.27 -11.11
N ASP A 333 -20.32 -42.89 -10.94
CA ASP A 333 -20.20 -44.21 -10.33
C ASP A 333 -20.24 -44.10 -8.79
N ALA A 334 -19.63 -43.05 -8.24
CA ALA A 334 -19.64 -42.77 -6.80
C ALA A 334 -20.97 -42.18 -6.31
N PHE A 335 -21.59 -41.27 -7.07
CA PHE A 335 -22.74 -40.50 -6.59
C PHE A 335 -24.09 -40.85 -7.26
N GLY A 336 -24.08 -41.72 -8.29
CA GLY A 336 -25.30 -42.14 -8.99
C GLY A 336 -25.97 -41.07 -9.86
N ASP A 337 -25.33 -39.91 -10.06
CA ASP A 337 -25.78 -38.83 -10.93
C ASP A 337 -24.60 -38.15 -11.63
N SER A 338 -24.88 -37.34 -12.67
CA SER A 338 -23.87 -36.58 -13.41
C SER A 338 -23.78 -35.12 -12.98
N ARG A 339 -24.12 -34.80 -11.72
CA ARG A 339 -24.05 -33.42 -11.21
C ARG A 339 -22.63 -33.06 -10.84
N VAL A 340 -22.26 -31.81 -11.12
CA VAL A 340 -20.98 -31.24 -10.66
C VAL A 340 -21.10 -30.95 -9.17
N ARG A 341 -20.22 -31.57 -8.37
CA ARG A 341 -20.08 -31.33 -6.94
C ARG A 341 -18.85 -30.48 -6.67
N LEU A 342 -18.91 -29.68 -5.62
CA LEU A 342 -17.78 -28.87 -5.20
C LEU A 342 -16.77 -29.75 -4.47
N ASN A 343 -15.57 -29.81 -5.01
CA ASN A 343 -14.43 -30.49 -4.41
C ASN A 343 -13.50 -29.45 -3.76
N VAL A 344 -13.28 -29.57 -2.46
CA VAL A 344 -12.49 -28.63 -1.67
C VAL A 344 -11.34 -29.38 -1.03
N VAL A 345 -10.11 -28.94 -1.27
CA VAL A 345 -8.96 -29.41 -0.50
C VAL A 345 -8.75 -28.45 0.66
N ILE A 346 -8.82 -28.97 1.88
CA ILE A 346 -8.58 -28.23 3.12
C ILE A 346 -7.23 -28.64 3.71
N GLY A 347 -6.47 -27.66 4.17
CA GLY A 347 -5.22 -27.83 4.91
C GLY A 347 -5.46 -27.57 6.39
N VAL A 348 -5.36 -28.62 7.22
CA VAL A 348 -5.45 -28.50 8.68
C VAL A 348 -4.05 -28.43 9.27
N GLN A 349 -3.84 -27.47 10.19
CA GLN A 349 -2.57 -27.29 10.88
C GLN A 349 -2.58 -28.03 12.22
N PRO A 350 -1.80 -29.11 12.41
CA PRO A 350 -1.81 -29.89 13.65
C PRO A 350 -1.50 -29.06 14.89
N ALA A 351 -0.59 -28.08 14.76
CA ALA A 351 -0.21 -27.17 15.85
C ALA A 351 -1.39 -26.34 16.41
N ARG A 352 -2.45 -26.12 15.62
CA ARG A 352 -3.64 -25.36 16.03
C ARG A 352 -4.69 -26.20 16.75
N LEU A 353 -4.57 -27.52 16.73
CA LEU A 353 -5.51 -28.43 17.40
C LEU A 353 -5.22 -28.58 18.91
N GLY A 354 -4.04 -28.19 19.36
CA GLY A 354 -3.67 -28.26 20.79
C GLY A 354 -3.57 -29.69 21.34
N LEU A 355 -3.22 -30.66 20.49
CA LEU A 355 -3.12 -32.07 20.86
C LEU A 355 -1.96 -32.32 21.86
N PRO A 356 -2.14 -33.19 22.86
CA PRO A 356 -1.06 -33.58 23.76
C PRO A 356 -0.09 -34.53 23.05
N GLY A 357 1.22 -34.28 23.16
CA GLY A 357 2.26 -35.16 22.64
C GLY A 357 2.91 -34.64 21.36
N GLU A 358 3.18 -35.53 20.41
CA GLU A 358 3.79 -35.16 19.13
C GLU A 358 2.79 -34.40 18.25
N VAL A 359 3.21 -33.26 17.72
CA VAL A 359 2.41 -32.44 16.81
C VAL A 359 2.75 -32.89 15.39
N SER A 360 1.93 -33.77 14.82
CA SER A 360 2.10 -34.34 13.48
C SER A 360 0.79 -34.41 12.69
N ALA A 361 0.87 -34.53 11.37
CA ALA A 361 -0.29 -34.76 10.50
C ALA A 361 -1.01 -36.06 10.88
N ASP A 362 -0.27 -37.13 11.19
CA ASP A 362 -0.82 -38.41 11.63
C ASP A 362 -1.61 -38.29 12.94
N ALA A 363 -1.10 -37.57 13.93
CA ALA A 363 -1.79 -37.34 15.20
C ALA A 363 -3.08 -36.52 15.00
N ALA A 364 -3.04 -35.52 14.11
CA ALA A 364 -4.22 -34.76 13.73
C ALA A 364 -5.27 -35.62 13.01
N LEU A 365 -4.83 -36.51 12.12
CA LEU A 365 -5.69 -37.43 11.38
C LEU A 365 -6.35 -38.45 12.32
N GLU A 366 -5.60 -39.00 13.27
CA GLU A 366 -6.13 -39.92 14.29
C GLU A 366 -7.21 -39.23 15.13
N PHE A 367 -6.93 -38.03 15.63
CA PHE A 367 -7.90 -37.22 16.37
C PHE A 367 -9.17 -36.97 15.54
N LEU A 368 -9.02 -36.50 14.29
CA LEU A 368 -10.17 -36.22 13.44
C LEU A 368 -10.96 -37.48 13.08
N THR A 369 -10.31 -38.63 12.91
CA THR A 369 -10.95 -39.91 12.65
C THR A 369 -11.86 -40.32 13.82
N GLU A 370 -11.37 -40.20 15.06
CA GLU A 370 -12.20 -40.47 16.25
C GLU A 370 -13.41 -39.54 16.33
N ARG A 371 -13.23 -38.27 15.99
CA ARG A 371 -14.30 -37.27 16.03
C ARG A 371 -15.33 -37.49 14.91
N VAL A 372 -14.89 -37.90 13.72
CA VAL A 372 -15.77 -38.29 12.61
C VAL A 372 -16.63 -39.49 12.98
N ALA A 373 -16.05 -40.49 13.66
CA ALA A 373 -16.79 -41.63 14.20
C ALA A 373 -17.83 -41.21 15.25
N ALA A 374 -17.58 -40.10 15.97
CA ALA A 374 -18.52 -39.47 16.90
C ALA A 374 -19.52 -38.49 16.25
N GLY A 375 -19.51 -38.33 14.91
CA GLY A 375 -20.47 -37.49 14.18
C GLY A 375 -19.93 -36.16 13.65
N LEU A 376 -18.61 -35.92 13.68
CA LEU A 376 -18.01 -34.73 13.08
C LEU A 376 -18.13 -34.75 11.55
N ARG A 377 -18.66 -33.68 10.95
CA ARG A 377 -18.85 -33.51 9.50
C ARG A 377 -18.38 -32.12 9.08
N ALA A 378 -17.93 -32.00 7.83
CA ALA A 378 -17.64 -30.71 7.23
C ALA A 378 -18.89 -30.12 6.57
N ARG A 379 -19.14 -28.83 6.74
CA ARG A 379 -20.21 -28.10 6.03
C ARG A 379 -19.73 -26.75 5.56
N LEU A 380 -20.39 -26.20 4.54
CA LEU A 380 -20.24 -24.80 4.19
C LEU A 380 -21.10 -23.95 5.14
N ALA A 381 -20.51 -22.89 5.68
CA ALA A 381 -21.19 -21.95 6.54
C ALA A 381 -20.86 -20.50 6.13
N SER A 382 -21.75 -19.56 6.47
CA SER A 382 -21.49 -18.13 6.26
C SER A 382 -20.31 -17.67 7.13
N GLY A 383 -19.23 -17.21 6.52
CA GLY A 383 -18.05 -16.68 7.20
C GLY A 383 -18.18 -15.19 7.56
N SER A 384 -18.79 -14.40 6.68
CA SER A 384 -19.04 -12.96 6.91
C SER A 384 -20.41 -12.58 6.37
N LEU A 385 -21.27 -12.07 7.25
CA LEU A 385 -22.60 -11.57 6.88
C LEU A 385 -22.54 -10.30 6.01
N LEU A 386 -21.41 -9.59 6.03
CA LEU A 386 -21.22 -8.32 5.31
C LEU A 386 -20.72 -8.54 3.89
N THR A 387 -19.82 -9.51 3.70
CA THR A 387 -19.15 -9.76 2.41
C THR A 387 -19.70 -10.98 1.68
N GLY A 388 -20.58 -11.77 2.30
CA GLY A 388 -21.14 -12.98 1.72
C GLY A 388 -20.14 -14.13 1.56
N GLY A 389 -18.92 -14.00 2.13
CA GLY A 389 -17.89 -15.04 2.05
C GLY A 389 -18.29 -16.28 2.85
N LEU A 390 -17.97 -17.45 2.31
CA LEU A 390 -18.19 -18.75 2.95
C LEU A 390 -16.91 -19.23 3.67
N LYS A 391 -17.11 -20.13 4.63
CA LYS A 391 -16.05 -20.87 5.33
C LYS A 391 -16.39 -22.36 5.37
N VAL A 392 -15.37 -23.18 5.61
CA VAL A 392 -15.58 -24.60 5.91
C VAL A 392 -15.63 -24.77 7.42
N GLU A 393 -16.73 -25.30 7.94
CA GLU A 393 -16.91 -25.55 9.36
C GLU A 393 -16.96 -27.05 9.62
N LEU A 394 -16.14 -27.53 10.55
CA LEU A 394 -16.19 -28.89 11.08
C LEU A 394 -17.12 -28.87 12.30
N VAL A 395 -18.29 -29.49 12.15
CA VAL A 395 -19.38 -29.47 13.14
C VAL A 395 -19.76 -30.89 13.56
N GLU A 396 -20.11 -31.07 14.83
CA GLU A 396 -20.71 -32.31 15.30
C GLU A 396 -22.19 -32.33 14.97
N VAL A 397 -22.61 -33.30 14.16
CA VAL A 397 -24.01 -33.49 13.81
C VAL A 397 -24.64 -34.50 14.77
N VAL A 398 -25.69 -34.08 15.46
CA VAL A 398 -26.47 -34.97 16.34
C VAL A 398 -27.15 -36.03 15.48
N ASP A 399 -27.03 -37.30 15.87
CA ASP A 399 -27.59 -38.45 15.14
C ASP A 399 -27.11 -38.61 13.69
N ALA A 400 -25.86 -38.20 13.40
CA ALA A 400 -25.25 -38.34 12.08
C ALA A 400 -25.22 -39.81 11.59
N GLU A 401 -25.46 -40.03 10.29
CA GLU A 401 -25.25 -41.34 9.67
C GLU A 401 -23.78 -41.77 9.81
N PRO A 402 -23.48 -43.05 10.10
CA PRO A 402 -22.10 -43.51 10.26
C PRO A 402 -21.24 -43.20 9.02
N ALA A 403 -20.15 -42.46 9.21
CA ALA A 403 -19.17 -42.17 8.17
C ALA A 403 -17.76 -42.30 8.74
N ASN A 404 -16.79 -42.56 7.87
CA ASN A 404 -15.37 -42.65 8.21
C ASN A 404 -14.57 -41.79 7.25
N ILE A 405 -13.39 -41.36 7.70
CA ILE A 405 -12.38 -40.81 6.79
C ILE A 405 -11.87 -41.97 5.92
N SER A 406 -11.89 -41.78 4.61
CA SER A 406 -11.46 -42.80 3.64
C SER A 406 -10.35 -42.26 2.76
N THR A 407 -9.32 -43.06 2.48
CA THR A 407 -8.30 -42.71 1.49
C THR A 407 -8.73 -43.24 0.13
N ASN A 408 -8.72 -42.37 -0.89
CA ASN A 408 -9.09 -42.75 -2.25
C ASN A 408 -7.91 -43.44 -2.99
N SER A 409 -8.14 -43.83 -4.24
CA SER A 409 -7.16 -44.52 -5.10
C SER A 409 -5.87 -43.72 -5.35
N ASP A 410 -5.92 -42.40 -5.20
CA ASP A 410 -4.84 -41.46 -5.46
C ASP A 410 -4.14 -41.02 -4.15
N ASP A 411 -4.34 -41.77 -3.06
CA ASP A 411 -3.78 -41.52 -1.72
C ASP A 411 -4.28 -40.21 -1.06
N VAL A 412 -5.41 -39.69 -1.52
CA VAL A 412 -6.03 -38.47 -0.95
C VAL A 412 -7.01 -38.85 0.16
N ILE A 413 -6.85 -38.22 1.31
CA ILE A 413 -7.69 -38.42 2.50
C ILE A 413 -9.02 -37.68 2.29
N GLN A 414 -10.14 -38.39 2.26
CA GLN A 414 -11.47 -37.81 2.10
C GLN A 414 -12.18 -37.68 3.46
N PHE A 415 -12.62 -36.47 3.77
CA PHE A 415 -13.35 -36.11 4.98
C PHE A 415 -14.87 -35.99 4.69
N PRO A 416 -15.75 -36.58 5.52
CA PRO A 416 -17.18 -36.59 5.24
C PRO A 416 -17.83 -35.22 5.44
N SER A 417 -18.72 -34.88 4.51
CA SER A 417 -19.51 -33.64 4.53
C SER A 417 -20.93 -33.85 5.06
N THR A 418 -21.64 -32.76 5.31
CA THR A 418 -23.08 -32.69 5.63
C THR A 418 -23.70 -31.50 4.91
N GLU A 419 -25.03 -31.35 4.97
CA GLU A 419 -25.74 -30.20 4.42
C GLU A 419 -25.16 -28.85 4.92
N SER A 420 -25.05 -27.88 4.00
CA SER A 420 -24.52 -26.56 4.30
C SER A 420 -25.51 -25.75 5.16
N GLU A 421 -24.99 -24.93 6.08
CA GLU A 421 -25.80 -23.99 6.87
C GLU A 421 -25.43 -22.55 6.48
N ILE A 422 -26.07 -22.05 5.44
CA ILE A 422 -25.88 -20.67 4.99
C ILE A 422 -27.05 -19.85 5.51
N SER A 423 -26.77 -18.81 6.30
CA SER A 423 -27.81 -17.87 6.71
C SER A 423 -28.29 -17.09 5.49
N ASP A 424 -29.56 -17.27 5.15
CA ASP A 424 -30.21 -16.63 4.00
C ASP A 424 -30.53 -15.16 4.32
N ALA A 425 -29.49 -14.34 4.48
CA ALA A 425 -29.62 -12.92 4.82
C ALA A 425 -30.41 -12.15 3.74
N ALA A 426 -30.34 -12.60 2.48
CA ALA A 426 -31.08 -12.04 1.36
C ALA A 426 -32.61 -12.16 1.55
N ALA A 427 -33.10 -13.28 2.07
CA ALA A 427 -34.52 -13.50 2.34
C ALA A 427 -35.09 -12.56 3.42
N THR A 428 -34.22 -12.06 4.32
CA THR A 428 -34.63 -11.17 5.41
C THR A 428 -34.78 -9.71 4.95
N VAL A 429 -34.00 -9.28 3.97
CA VAL A 429 -34.07 -7.92 3.41
C VAL A 429 -35.34 -7.73 2.57
N GLU A 430 -35.69 -8.71 1.72
CA GLU A 430 -36.97 -8.69 0.99
C GLU A 430 -38.16 -8.64 1.96
N GLY A 431 -38.15 -9.46 3.01
CA GLY A 431 -39.22 -9.52 4.00
C GLY A 431 -39.43 -8.24 4.82
N VAL A 432 -38.40 -7.38 4.95
CA VAL A 432 -38.50 -6.03 5.55
C VAL A 432 -38.97 -5.01 4.51
N PHE A 433 -38.46 -5.06 3.29
CA PHE A 433 -38.83 -4.16 2.20
C PHE A 433 -40.31 -4.31 1.83
N THR A 434 -40.81 -5.56 1.75
CA THR A 434 -42.24 -5.85 1.51
C THR A 434 -43.11 -5.33 2.66
N ARG A 435 -42.66 -5.45 3.91
CA ARG A 435 -43.40 -4.97 5.09
C ARG A 435 -43.52 -3.45 5.12
N ILE A 436 -42.43 -2.74 4.81
CA ILE A 436 -42.39 -1.28 4.73
C ILE A 436 -43.30 -0.79 3.60
N ASN A 437 -43.23 -1.41 2.41
CA ASN A 437 -44.10 -1.06 1.27
C ASN A 437 -45.60 -1.37 1.51
N SER A 438 -45.91 -2.27 2.46
CA SER A 438 -47.29 -2.66 2.79
C SER A 438 -47.91 -1.90 3.95
N LEU A 439 -47.24 -0.88 4.50
CA LEU A 439 -47.81 -0.07 5.59
C LEU A 439 -49.01 0.73 5.07
N PRO A 440 -50.21 0.60 5.67
CA PRO A 440 -51.42 1.30 5.22
C PRO A 440 -51.42 2.75 5.72
N ILE A 441 -50.50 3.57 5.20
CA ILE A 441 -50.34 4.98 5.58
C ILE A 441 -51.62 5.77 5.25
N GLU A 442 -52.31 5.40 4.18
CA GLU A 442 -53.58 6.00 3.75
C GLU A 442 -54.71 5.79 4.78
N GLU A 443 -54.83 4.61 5.38
CA GLU A 443 -55.82 4.35 6.44
C GLU A 443 -55.50 5.16 7.70
N LEU A 444 -54.22 5.28 8.08
CA LEU A 444 -53.81 6.09 9.23
C LEU A 444 -54.15 7.57 9.04
N LEU A 445 -53.91 8.12 7.85
CA LEU A 445 -54.27 9.49 7.51
C LEU A 445 -55.78 9.69 7.48
N ASN A 446 -56.54 8.77 6.89
CA ASN A 446 -58.01 8.83 6.87
C ASN A 446 -58.61 8.76 8.28
N ASN A 447 -58.09 7.89 9.14
CA ASN A 447 -58.52 7.79 10.54
C ASN A 447 -58.16 9.04 11.33
N ALA A 448 -57.01 9.67 11.07
CA ALA A 448 -56.63 10.94 11.69
C ALA A 448 -57.55 12.09 11.24
N ILE A 449 -57.90 12.15 9.95
CA ILE A 449 -58.84 13.15 9.41
C ILE A 449 -60.24 12.96 10.04
N LEU A 450 -60.75 11.72 10.09
CA LEU A 450 -62.05 11.41 10.71
C LEU A 450 -62.08 11.77 12.20
N PHE A 451 -60.99 11.53 12.93
CA PHE A 451 -60.85 11.95 14.32
C PHE A 451 -60.91 13.47 14.47
N MET A 452 -60.21 14.21 13.60
CA MET A 452 -60.21 15.68 13.60
C MET A 452 -61.57 16.27 13.24
N GLU A 453 -62.28 15.69 12.29
CA GLU A 453 -63.66 16.07 11.96
C GLU A 453 -64.61 15.81 13.13
N SER A 454 -64.47 14.65 13.79
CA SER A 454 -65.25 14.27 14.97
C SER A 454 -64.99 15.21 16.15
N ALA A 455 -63.73 15.59 16.38
CA ALA A 455 -63.34 16.55 17.41
C ALA A 455 -63.89 17.96 17.10
N THR A 456 -63.86 18.38 15.84
CA THR A 456 -64.40 19.67 15.40
C THR A 456 -65.94 19.72 15.52
N ALA A 457 -66.62 18.62 15.21
CA ALA A 457 -68.07 18.48 15.38
C ALA A 457 -68.47 18.56 16.87
N LEU A 458 -67.74 17.87 17.76
CA LEU A 458 -67.97 17.91 19.20
C LEU A 458 -67.77 19.32 19.79
N VAL A 459 -66.78 20.07 19.30
CA VAL A 459 -66.50 21.46 19.74
C VAL A 459 -67.52 22.47 19.19
N SER A 460 -68.25 22.12 18.14
CA SER A 460 -69.23 22.99 17.47
C SER A 460 -70.66 22.77 17.97
N ASP A 461 -70.89 21.77 18.82
CA ASP A 461 -72.19 21.45 19.37
C ASP A 461 -72.68 22.56 20.32
N ALA A 462 -73.87 23.10 20.04
CA ALA A 462 -74.46 24.22 20.74
C ALA A 462 -74.98 23.86 22.15
N ASP A 463 -75.17 22.57 22.45
CA ASP A 463 -75.70 22.10 23.74
C ASP A 463 -74.64 22.07 24.86
N LEU A 464 -73.34 22.21 24.52
CA LEU A 464 -72.25 22.30 25.51
C LEU A 464 -72.18 23.65 26.25
N ARG A 465 -73.01 24.64 25.85
CA ARG A 465 -73.06 25.99 26.46
C ARG A 465 -73.56 26.01 27.92
N GLY A 466 -74.07 24.89 28.44
CA GLY A 466 -74.51 24.75 29.83
C GLY A 466 -73.47 24.24 30.84
N THR A 467 -72.23 23.95 30.40
CA THR A 467 -71.22 23.29 31.27
C THR A 467 -70.33 24.29 32.04
N SER A 468 -69.72 23.80 33.14
CA SER A 468 -69.00 24.62 34.13
C SER A 468 -67.77 25.34 33.55
N GLU A 469 -67.29 26.36 34.27
CA GLU A 469 -66.22 27.26 33.84
C GLU A 469 -64.89 26.55 33.54
N GLU A 470 -64.60 25.44 34.24
CA GLU A 470 -63.40 24.60 34.04
C GLU A 470 -63.40 23.83 32.72
N VAL A 471 -64.57 23.35 32.29
CA VAL A 471 -64.72 22.66 30.99
C VAL A 471 -64.60 23.66 29.84
N ARG A 472 -65.02 24.91 30.04
CA ARG A 472 -64.82 26.00 29.07
C ARG A 472 -63.36 26.42 28.94
N GLY A 473 -62.58 26.37 30.03
CA GLY A 473 -61.13 26.59 29.99
C GLY A 473 -60.41 25.52 29.18
N LEU A 474 -60.65 24.24 29.48
CA LEU A 474 -60.06 23.11 28.76
C LEU A 474 -60.49 23.07 27.28
N LEU A 475 -61.76 23.36 26.98
CA LEU A 475 -62.22 23.49 25.59
C LEU A 475 -61.62 24.71 24.88
N GLY A 476 -61.33 25.78 25.61
CA GLY A 476 -60.61 26.96 25.10
C GLY A 476 -59.16 26.63 24.73
N ASP A 477 -58.47 25.86 25.56
CA ASP A 477 -57.09 25.43 25.33
C ASP A 477 -56.99 24.43 24.16
N VAL A 478 -57.91 23.45 24.10
CA VAL A 478 -58.00 22.51 22.96
C VAL A 478 -58.40 23.24 21.68
N ARG A 479 -59.35 24.17 21.73
CA ARG A 479 -59.70 25.02 20.59
C ARG A 479 -58.50 25.84 20.14
N GLY A 480 -57.73 26.42 21.06
CA GLY A 480 -56.52 27.18 20.77
C GLY A 480 -55.45 26.37 20.03
N ILE A 481 -55.28 25.09 20.38
CA ILE A 481 -54.35 24.17 19.70
C ILE A 481 -54.88 23.76 18.33
N VAL A 482 -56.15 23.36 18.23
CA VAL A 482 -56.77 22.92 16.96
C VAL A 482 -56.96 24.07 15.97
N THR A 483 -57.19 25.30 16.44
CA THR A 483 -57.26 26.50 15.60
C THR A 483 -55.92 27.22 15.45
N SER A 484 -54.83 26.67 16.00
CA SER A 484 -53.51 27.25 15.81
C SER A 484 -53.10 27.10 14.35
N GLN A 485 -52.50 28.17 13.79
CA GLN A 485 -51.99 28.18 12.42
C GLN A 485 -51.07 26.97 12.16
N SER A 486 -50.28 26.59 13.17
CA SER A 486 -49.36 25.46 13.12
C SER A 486 -50.03 24.11 12.89
N VAL A 487 -51.23 23.89 13.45
CA VAL A 487 -51.99 22.63 13.31
C VAL A 487 -52.86 22.64 12.04
N GLN A 488 -53.43 23.80 11.69
CA GLN A 488 -54.20 23.96 10.45
C GLN A 488 -53.34 23.84 9.19
N ASP A 489 -52.06 24.21 9.27
CA ASP A 489 -51.11 24.08 8.16
C ASP A 489 -50.57 22.65 8.00
N ILE A 490 -50.77 21.73 8.96
CA ILE A 490 -50.18 20.38 8.91
C ILE A 490 -50.59 19.63 7.64
N PRO A 491 -51.88 19.55 7.25
CA PRO A 491 -52.28 18.85 6.03
C PRO A 491 -51.66 19.48 4.77
N VAL A 492 -51.54 20.81 4.74
CA VAL A 492 -50.95 21.55 3.61
C VAL A 492 -49.44 21.32 3.52
N ARG A 493 -48.73 21.32 4.65
CA ARG A 493 -47.29 21.04 4.70
C ARG A 493 -46.99 19.58 4.43
N LEU A 494 -47.86 18.66 4.86
CA LEU A 494 -47.73 17.23 4.58
C LEU A 494 -47.96 16.97 3.09
N ASN A 495 -48.98 17.57 2.46
CA ASN A 495 -49.18 17.49 1.02
C ASN A 495 -48.02 18.12 0.24
N ALA A 496 -47.50 19.27 0.64
CA ALA A 496 -46.34 19.88 -0.01
C ALA A 496 -45.05 19.05 0.16
N SER A 497 -44.94 18.26 1.25
CA SER A 497 -43.83 17.34 1.46
C SER A 497 -43.99 16.05 0.65
N LEU A 498 -45.22 15.55 0.52
CA LEU A 498 -45.54 14.41 -0.33
C LEU A 498 -45.40 14.74 -1.81
N GLU A 499 -45.84 15.92 -2.26
CA GLU A 499 -45.57 16.44 -3.61
C GLU A 499 -44.06 16.58 -3.86
N ARG A 500 -43.27 17.04 -2.89
CA ARG A 500 -41.80 17.06 -3.02
C ARG A 500 -41.18 15.67 -3.09
N ILE A 501 -41.72 14.71 -2.37
CA ILE A 501 -41.25 13.31 -2.42
C ILE A 501 -41.65 12.68 -3.75
N GLU A 502 -42.87 12.92 -4.26
CA GLU A 502 -43.27 12.52 -5.60
C GLU A 502 -42.46 13.23 -6.67
N GLU A 503 -42.14 14.51 -6.52
CA GLU A 503 -41.30 15.27 -7.46
C GLU A 503 -39.84 14.79 -7.44
N LEU A 504 -39.32 14.40 -6.27
CA LEU A 504 -38.01 13.75 -6.13
C LEU A 504 -38.01 12.33 -6.70
N LEU A 505 -39.08 11.55 -6.50
CA LEU A 505 -39.23 10.20 -7.05
C LEU A 505 -39.48 10.24 -8.56
N VAL A 506 -40.19 11.25 -9.06
CA VAL A 506 -40.34 11.55 -10.48
C VAL A 506 -39.01 12.05 -11.04
N GLN A 507 -38.22 12.86 -10.35
CA GLN A 507 -36.83 13.19 -10.79
C GLN A 507 -35.91 11.98 -10.81
N LEU A 508 -36.09 11.05 -9.87
CA LEU A 508 -35.31 9.81 -9.79
C LEU A 508 -35.77 8.78 -10.86
N ALA A 509 -37.07 8.75 -11.17
CA ALA A 509 -37.67 7.86 -12.16
C ALA A 509 -37.65 8.43 -13.59
N SER A 510 -37.67 9.76 -13.75
CA SER A 510 -37.56 10.47 -15.02
C SER A 510 -36.08 10.63 -15.39
N GLU A 511 -35.50 9.52 -15.84
CA GLU A 511 -34.62 9.50 -17.02
C GLU A 511 -33.45 10.50 -17.07
N GLN A 512 -32.79 10.86 -15.97
CA GLN A 512 -31.54 11.65 -16.05
C GLN A 512 -30.28 10.94 -15.54
N LEU A 513 -30.41 9.86 -14.78
CA LEU A 513 -29.24 9.07 -14.37
C LEU A 513 -28.78 8.12 -15.46
N VAL A 514 -29.70 7.42 -16.12
CA VAL A 514 -29.35 6.46 -17.18
C VAL A 514 -28.77 7.16 -18.41
N PRO A 515 -29.35 8.24 -18.96
CA PRO A 515 -28.74 8.96 -20.08
C PRO A 515 -27.42 9.63 -19.72
N ARG A 516 -27.24 10.19 -18.50
CA ARG A 516 -25.96 10.76 -18.08
C ARG A 516 -24.87 9.72 -17.86
N VAL A 517 -25.24 8.52 -17.38
CA VAL A 517 -24.30 7.40 -17.25
C VAL A 517 -23.95 6.86 -18.64
N ILE A 518 -24.92 6.78 -19.56
CA ILE A 518 -24.65 6.43 -20.95
C ILE A 518 -23.78 7.50 -21.63
N GLU A 519 -24.03 8.78 -21.40
CA GLU A 519 -23.26 9.90 -21.94
C GLU A 519 -21.85 9.97 -21.34
N ALA A 520 -21.69 9.66 -20.04
CA ALA A 520 -20.39 9.51 -19.40
C ALA A 520 -19.64 8.26 -19.89
N ILE A 521 -20.35 7.16 -20.15
CA ILE A 521 -19.79 5.93 -20.73
C ILE A 521 -19.40 6.18 -22.20
N ASP A 522 -20.19 6.90 -22.98
CA ASP A 522 -19.91 7.26 -24.38
C ASP A 522 -18.77 8.29 -24.46
N ALA A 523 -18.69 9.23 -23.52
CA ALA A 523 -17.56 10.15 -23.41
C ALA A 523 -16.26 9.42 -23.00
N ALA A 524 -16.35 8.48 -22.06
CA ALA A 524 -15.22 7.64 -21.67
C ALA A 524 -14.79 6.67 -22.80
N THR A 525 -15.76 6.13 -23.54
CA THR A 525 -15.52 5.25 -24.70
C THR A 525 -14.92 6.06 -25.86
N SER A 526 -15.42 7.26 -26.12
CA SER A 526 -14.86 8.17 -27.13
C SER A 526 -13.46 8.63 -26.76
N ALA A 527 -13.19 8.94 -25.48
CA ALA A 527 -11.85 9.24 -25.01
C ALA A 527 -10.90 8.03 -25.11
N ALA A 528 -11.38 6.83 -24.79
CA ALA A 528 -10.62 5.58 -24.95
C ALA A 528 -10.34 5.25 -26.43
N VAL A 529 -11.30 5.51 -27.32
CA VAL A 529 -11.14 5.36 -28.79
C VAL A 529 -10.19 6.43 -29.34
N SER A 530 -10.24 7.68 -28.87
CA SER A 530 -9.28 8.72 -29.24
C SER A 530 -7.86 8.42 -28.77
N VAL A 531 -7.69 7.83 -27.58
CA VAL A 531 -6.38 7.35 -27.10
C VAL A 531 -5.91 6.13 -27.92
N GLY A 532 -6.80 5.20 -28.26
CA GLY A 532 -6.47 4.04 -29.11
C GLY A 532 -6.09 4.44 -30.54
N ALA A 533 -6.83 5.37 -31.15
CA ALA A 533 -6.56 5.89 -32.49
C ALA A 533 -5.31 6.79 -32.56
N SER A 534 -4.94 7.45 -31.45
CA SER A 534 -3.70 8.24 -31.35
C SER A 534 -2.43 7.37 -31.22
N VAL A 535 -2.58 6.06 -31.02
CA VAL A 535 -1.47 5.10 -30.86
C VAL A 535 -1.34 4.19 -32.10
N GLU A 536 -2.33 4.21 -33.01
CA GLU A 536 -2.30 3.47 -34.27
C GLU A 536 -1.26 4.10 -35.23
N GLY A 537 -0.23 3.33 -35.60
CA GLY A 537 0.90 3.78 -36.42
C GLY A 537 2.20 4.13 -35.66
N VAL A 538 2.12 4.32 -34.34
CA VAL A 538 3.32 4.53 -33.48
C VAL A 538 4.21 3.28 -33.41
N PRO A 539 3.68 2.05 -33.28
CA PRO A 539 4.50 0.83 -33.32
C PRO A 539 5.22 0.65 -34.66
N GLU A 540 4.56 0.94 -35.78
CA GLU A 540 5.17 0.87 -37.12
C GLU A 540 6.27 1.92 -37.32
N LEU A 541 6.10 3.13 -36.77
CA LEU A 541 7.15 4.15 -36.77
C LEU A 541 8.37 3.72 -35.92
N ILE A 542 8.13 3.08 -34.77
CA ILE A 542 9.18 2.52 -33.92
C ILE A 542 9.90 1.36 -34.62
N ASP A 543 9.17 0.47 -35.29
CA ASP A 543 9.75 -0.64 -36.06
C ASP A 543 10.59 -0.13 -37.24
N GLN A 544 10.13 0.93 -37.93
CA GLN A 544 10.90 1.57 -39.00
C GLN A 544 12.13 2.31 -38.46
N LEU A 545 12.04 3.00 -37.33
CA LEU A 545 13.19 3.62 -36.64
C LEU A 545 14.22 2.56 -36.25
N ASN A 546 13.79 1.42 -35.70
CA ASN A 546 14.67 0.31 -35.35
C ASN A 546 15.30 -0.34 -36.59
N ALA A 547 14.55 -0.46 -37.70
CA ALA A 547 15.07 -0.99 -38.96
C ALA A 547 16.11 -0.06 -39.61
N VAL A 548 15.91 1.26 -39.55
CA VAL A 548 16.90 2.26 -40.01
C VAL A 548 18.13 2.25 -39.11
N ALA A 549 17.96 2.18 -37.79
CA ALA A 549 19.06 2.08 -36.84
C ALA A 549 19.90 0.81 -37.05
N ALA A 550 19.26 -0.35 -37.29
CA ALA A 550 19.95 -1.61 -37.56
C ALA A 550 20.70 -1.61 -38.91
N LYS A 551 20.19 -0.91 -39.92
CA LYS A 551 20.84 -0.80 -41.24
C LYS A 551 21.94 0.25 -41.29
N ALA A 552 21.89 1.27 -40.43
CA ALA A 552 22.84 2.38 -40.39
C ALA A 552 24.30 1.97 -40.11
N GLU A 553 24.51 0.78 -39.55
CA GLU A 553 25.85 0.24 -39.30
C GLU A 553 26.53 -0.34 -40.55
N THR A 554 25.79 -0.57 -41.65
CA THR A 554 26.27 -1.42 -42.77
C THR A 554 26.16 -0.81 -44.16
N LEU A 555 25.47 0.32 -44.32
CA LEU A 555 25.19 0.91 -45.64
C LEU A 555 26.07 2.14 -45.96
N PRO A 556 26.40 2.38 -47.25
CA PRO A 556 26.97 3.64 -47.73
C PRO A 556 26.04 4.83 -47.45
N VAL A 557 26.64 6.01 -47.27
CA VAL A 557 25.93 7.25 -46.89
C VAL A 557 24.84 7.63 -47.91
N GLU A 558 25.01 7.28 -49.18
CA GLU A 558 24.02 7.55 -50.23
C GLU A 558 22.71 6.74 -50.04
N ASP A 559 22.79 5.51 -49.54
CA ASP A 559 21.62 4.65 -49.30
C ASP A 559 20.92 5.04 -47.98
N LEU A 560 21.67 5.55 -47.00
CA LEU A 560 21.15 6.05 -45.73
C LEU A 560 20.21 7.25 -45.93
N ILE A 561 20.49 8.11 -46.91
CA ILE A 561 19.66 9.27 -47.23
C ILE A 561 18.29 8.84 -47.79
N VAL A 562 18.23 7.73 -48.54
CA VAL A 562 16.98 7.20 -49.08
C VAL A 562 16.09 6.65 -47.95
N GLU A 563 16.67 5.90 -47.02
CA GLU A 563 15.96 5.36 -45.85
C GLU A 563 15.50 6.49 -44.90
N LEU A 564 16.33 7.52 -44.67
CA LEU A 564 15.93 8.69 -43.88
C LEU A 564 14.77 9.46 -44.55
N THR A 565 14.77 9.57 -45.88
CA THR A 565 13.66 10.20 -46.61
C THR A 565 12.36 9.41 -46.46
N GLY A 566 12.45 8.07 -46.46
CA GLY A 566 11.31 7.19 -46.18
C GLY A 566 10.74 7.38 -44.77
N LEU A 567 11.61 7.57 -43.79
CA LEU A 567 11.23 7.82 -42.40
C LEU A 567 10.54 9.18 -42.24
N THR A 568 11.00 10.22 -42.96
CA THR A 568 10.33 11.52 -43.00
C THR A 568 8.95 11.42 -43.65
N SER A 569 8.80 10.66 -44.74
CA SER A 569 7.50 10.43 -45.38
C SER A 569 6.54 9.62 -44.50
N ALA A 570 7.03 8.67 -43.70
CA ALA A 570 6.22 7.93 -42.73
C ALA A 570 5.75 8.83 -41.57
N ALA A 571 6.62 9.73 -41.09
CA ALA A 571 6.26 10.73 -40.09
C ALA A 571 5.25 11.77 -40.63
N GLU A 572 5.41 12.20 -41.88
CA GLU A 572 4.42 13.07 -42.55
C GLU A 572 3.08 12.36 -42.75
N ALA A 573 3.06 11.08 -43.08
CA ALA A 573 1.85 10.29 -43.20
C ALA A 573 1.08 10.16 -41.87
N LEU A 574 1.80 10.10 -40.74
CA LEU A 574 1.20 10.06 -39.40
C LEU A 574 0.54 11.39 -39.01
N ILE A 575 1.15 12.52 -39.42
CA ILE A 575 0.63 13.87 -39.19
C ILE A 575 -0.54 14.20 -40.14
N ASP A 576 -0.60 13.57 -41.31
CA ASP A 576 -1.67 13.76 -42.29
C ASP A 576 -2.91 12.88 -42.06
N THR A 577 -2.91 12.09 -40.99
CA THR A 577 -4.05 11.27 -40.60
C THR A 577 -5.25 12.13 -40.20
N ASP A 578 -6.45 11.67 -40.53
CA ASP A 578 -7.69 12.38 -40.19
C ASP A 578 -7.81 12.58 -38.66
N ALA A 579 -7.29 11.65 -37.85
CA ALA A 579 -7.21 11.77 -36.39
C ALA A 579 -6.30 12.90 -35.91
N ALA A 580 -5.15 13.13 -36.55
CA ALA A 580 -4.23 14.23 -36.20
C ALA A 580 -4.79 15.61 -36.63
N ARG A 581 -5.58 15.65 -37.71
CA ARG A 581 -6.26 16.86 -38.19
C ARG A 581 -7.47 17.25 -37.34
N ASP A 582 -8.17 16.27 -36.77
CA ASP A 582 -9.35 16.51 -35.93
C ASP A 582 -9.02 16.81 -34.46
N LEU A 583 -7.79 16.51 -34.01
CA LEU A 583 -7.33 16.72 -32.63
C LEU A 583 -7.59 18.14 -32.08
N PRO A 584 -7.33 19.24 -32.82
CA PRO A 584 -7.60 20.59 -32.33
C PRO A 584 -9.10 20.89 -32.15
N ALA A 585 -9.96 20.28 -32.99
CA ALA A 585 -11.40 20.43 -32.89
C ALA A 585 -11.94 19.63 -31.69
N SER A 586 -11.45 18.41 -31.47
CA SER A 586 -11.80 17.59 -30.30
C SER A 586 -11.35 18.23 -28.98
N LEU A 587 -10.16 18.85 -28.96
CA LEU A 587 -9.70 19.62 -27.79
C LEU A 587 -10.56 20.86 -27.56
N GLY A 588 -10.99 21.53 -28.64
CA GLY A 588 -11.90 22.67 -28.59
C GLY A 588 -13.24 22.30 -27.95
N SER A 589 -13.87 21.21 -28.43
CA SER A 589 -15.12 20.71 -27.85
C SER A 589 -14.97 20.30 -26.39
N ALA A 590 -13.88 19.63 -26.01
CA ALA A 590 -13.63 19.26 -24.61
C ALA A 590 -13.46 20.49 -23.71
N LEU A 591 -12.81 21.56 -24.20
CA LEU A 591 -12.64 22.82 -23.47
C LEU A 591 -13.95 23.63 -23.39
N ASP A 592 -14.78 23.56 -24.42
CA ASP A 592 -16.11 24.19 -24.43
C ASP A 592 -17.06 23.47 -23.45
N GLU A 593 -17.02 22.14 -23.38
CA GLU A 593 -17.74 21.31 -22.39
C GLU A 593 -17.32 21.66 -20.95
N LEU A 594 -16.02 21.83 -20.72
CA LEU A 594 -15.44 22.24 -19.43
C LEU A 594 -15.85 23.66 -19.04
N ASN A 595 -15.89 24.57 -20.02
CA ASN A 595 -16.37 25.93 -19.79
C ASN A 595 -17.89 25.98 -19.57
N ALA A 596 -18.67 25.11 -20.23
CA ALA A 596 -20.11 24.98 -20.03
C ALA A 596 -20.44 24.42 -18.65
N THR A 597 -19.74 23.37 -18.19
CA THR A 597 -19.86 22.84 -16.82
C THR A 597 -19.41 23.86 -15.77
N LEU A 598 -18.37 24.64 -16.02
CA LEU A 598 -17.96 25.73 -15.13
C LEU A 598 -18.94 26.92 -15.14
N ALA A 599 -19.61 27.18 -16.27
CA ALA A 599 -20.67 28.18 -16.37
C ALA A 599 -21.94 27.72 -15.63
N ASP A 600 -22.32 26.45 -15.74
CA ASP A 600 -23.42 25.83 -14.99
C ASP A 600 -23.14 25.75 -13.50
N LEU A 601 -21.88 25.53 -13.08
CA LEU A 601 -21.48 25.61 -11.67
C LEU A 601 -21.52 27.04 -11.12
N ARG A 602 -21.30 28.06 -11.97
CA ARG A 602 -21.45 29.48 -11.61
C ARG A 602 -22.92 29.95 -11.65
N ALA A 603 -23.74 29.38 -12.53
CA ALA A 603 -25.16 29.74 -12.69
C ALA A 603 -26.08 28.92 -11.75
N GLY A 604 -25.69 27.69 -11.40
CA GLY A 604 -26.43 26.74 -10.55
C GLY A 604 -26.26 26.94 -9.05
N GLY A 605 -25.76 28.10 -8.60
CA GLY A 605 -25.80 28.49 -7.19
C GLY A 605 -24.94 27.61 -6.27
N ALA A 606 -23.81 27.05 -6.71
CA ALA A 606 -22.92 26.30 -5.82
C ALA A 606 -22.40 27.15 -4.63
N VAL A 607 -22.26 28.47 -4.83
CA VAL A 607 -21.92 29.42 -3.76
C VAL A 607 -23.13 29.69 -2.83
N ASP A 608 -24.34 29.73 -3.38
CA ASP A 608 -25.57 29.94 -2.61
C ASP A 608 -25.97 28.69 -1.81
N ASN A 609 -25.72 27.49 -2.32
CA ASN A 609 -25.91 26.22 -1.59
C ASN A 609 -24.89 26.06 -0.46
N VAL A 610 -23.64 26.54 -0.62
CA VAL A 610 -22.67 26.57 0.48
C VAL A 610 -23.05 27.62 1.52
N ASN A 611 -23.56 28.78 1.12
CA ASN A 611 -24.09 29.77 2.07
C ASN A 611 -25.38 29.32 2.78
N ALA A 612 -26.27 28.60 2.08
CA ALA A 612 -27.47 27.99 2.65
C ALA A 612 -27.12 26.82 3.59
N THR A 613 -26.06 26.07 3.29
CA THR A 613 -25.52 25.03 4.17
C THR A 613 -24.85 25.64 5.41
N LEU A 614 -24.13 26.76 5.26
CA LEU A 614 -23.53 27.48 6.40
C LEU A 614 -24.58 28.20 7.25
N LEU A 615 -25.68 28.68 6.66
CA LEU A 615 -26.84 29.21 7.37
C LEU A 615 -27.64 28.11 8.05
N SER A 616 -27.89 26.96 7.40
CA SER A 616 -28.60 25.82 8.01
C SER A 616 -27.78 25.17 9.12
N THR A 617 -26.44 25.19 9.04
CA THR A 617 -25.55 24.73 10.11
C THR A 617 -25.56 25.70 11.29
N ARG A 618 -25.73 27.01 11.05
CA ARG A 618 -25.84 28.03 12.10
C ARG A 618 -27.22 28.06 12.75
N GLU A 619 -28.29 27.89 11.97
CA GLU A 619 -29.67 27.73 12.44
C GLU A 619 -29.87 26.39 13.17
N ALA A 620 -29.20 25.31 12.74
CA ALA A 620 -29.19 24.05 13.48
C ALA A 620 -28.39 24.16 14.80
N ALA A 621 -27.28 24.89 14.80
CA ALA A 621 -26.54 25.18 16.02
C ALA A 621 -27.34 26.09 16.98
N ASP A 622 -28.07 27.07 16.46
CA ASP A 622 -28.96 27.95 17.23
C ASP A 622 -30.22 27.20 17.71
N ALA A 623 -30.76 26.25 16.93
CA ALA A 623 -31.88 25.37 17.33
C ALA A 623 -31.47 24.36 18.42
N VAL A 624 -30.23 23.86 18.36
CA VAL A 624 -29.65 23.02 19.44
C VAL A 624 -29.34 23.88 20.68
N ALA A 625 -28.90 25.13 20.51
CA ALA A 625 -28.70 26.07 21.62
C ALA A 625 -30.02 26.54 22.28
N LEU A 626 -31.10 26.69 21.51
CA LEU A 626 -32.45 26.97 22.02
C LEU A 626 -33.06 25.73 22.70
N SER A 627 -32.86 24.52 22.17
CA SER A 627 -33.32 23.27 22.80
C SER A 627 -32.61 22.97 24.13
N SER A 628 -31.39 23.48 24.32
CA SER A 628 -30.62 23.30 25.56
C SER A 628 -31.13 24.14 26.75
N GLN A 629 -31.91 25.21 26.50
CA GLN A 629 -32.50 26.03 27.56
C GLN A 629 -33.78 25.41 28.16
N ASP A 630 -34.46 24.54 27.40
CA ASP A 630 -35.71 23.90 27.83
C ASP A 630 -35.51 22.51 28.46
N LEU A 631 -34.29 21.94 28.36
CA LEU A 631 -33.94 20.64 28.95
C LEU A 631 -34.19 20.55 30.46
N PRO A 632 -33.88 21.57 31.30
CA PRO A 632 -34.20 21.52 32.73
C PRO A 632 -35.71 21.41 32.98
N ALA A 633 -36.54 22.11 32.20
CA ALA A 633 -38.00 22.06 32.31
C ALA A 633 -38.58 20.74 31.81
N LEU A 634 -37.97 20.12 30.79
CA LEU A 634 -38.34 18.82 30.28
C LEU A 634 -38.03 17.71 31.30
N VAL A 635 -36.85 17.76 31.93
CA VAL A 635 -36.45 16.85 33.01
C VAL A 635 -37.37 16.97 34.22
N GLU A 636 -37.79 18.19 34.57
CA GLU A 636 -38.74 18.42 35.67
C GLU A 636 -40.15 17.90 35.35
N ARG A 637 -40.59 17.96 34.08
CA ARG A 637 -41.86 17.37 33.64
C ARG A 637 -41.81 15.85 33.62
N ILE A 638 -40.73 15.26 33.12
CA ILE A 638 -40.52 13.81 33.12
C ILE A 638 -40.48 13.27 34.56
N SER A 639 -39.80 13.96 35.47
CA SER A 639 -39.73 13.59 36.89
C SER A 639 -41.11 13.61 37.54
N ARG A 640 -41.93 14.63 37.27
CA ARG A 640 -43.31 14.71 37.78
C ARG A 640 -44.22 13.61 37.22
N VAL A 641 -44.10 13.31 35.93
CA VAL A 641 -44.84 12.20 35.30
C VAL A 641 -44.44 10.87 35.94
N PHE A 642 -43.15 10.69 36.26
CA PHE A 642 -42.65 9.49 36.94
C PHE A 642 -43.16 9.36 38.37
N GLU A 643 -43.16 10.44 39.15
CA GLU A 643 -43.74 10.46 40.50
C GLU A 643 -45.23 10.15 40.47
N GLN A 644 -45.96 10.72 39.51
CA GLN A 644 -47.40 10.52 39.37
C GLN A 644 -47.74 9.10 38.90
N ALA A 645 -46.93 8.51 38.00
CA ALA A 645 -47.03 7.11 37.61
C ALA A 645 -46.69 6.16 38.78
N SER A 646 -45.65 6.45 39.54
CA SER A 646 -45.24 5.66 40.71
C SER A 646 -46.30 5.68 41.82
N ALA A 647 -46.89 6.86 42.10
CA ALA A 647 -47.99 7.00 43.05
C ALA A 647 -49.26 6.27 42.59
N THR A 648 -49.56 6.30 41.29
CA THR A 648 -50.71 5.59 40.70
C THR A 648 -50.52 4.07 40.79
N ILE A 649 -49.32 3.57 40.48
CA ILE A 649 -48.99 2.15 40.55
C ILE A 649 -48.95 1.65 42.00
N ALA A 650 -48.43 2.45 42.94
CA ALA A 650 -48.48 2.15 44.37
C ALA A 650 -49.92 2.10 44.91
N GLY A 651 -50.82 2.93 44.37
CA GLY A 651 -52.25 2.90 44.67
C GLY A 651 -52.98 1.63 44.18
N TYR A 652 -52.50 1.01 43.10
CA TYR A 652 -53.04 -0.25 42.56
C TYR A 652 -52.44 -1.51 43.23
N ASN A 653 -51.34 -1.38 43.99
CA ASN A 653 -50.67 -2.49 44.65
C ASN A 653 -51.31 -2.88 46.02
N LYS A 654 -52.62 -3.16 46.01
CA LYS A 654 -53.34 -3.78 47.13
C LYS A 654 -53.68 -5.27 46.92
N GLY A 655 -53.06 -5.92 45.94
CA GLY A 655 -53.20 -7.37 45.69
C GLY A 655 -52.03 -7.89 44.86
N GLU A 656 -51.47 -9.01 45.29
CA GLU A 656 -50.17 -9.61 44.92
C GLU A 656 -49.98 -10.01 43.43
N ALA A 657 -50.22 -9.12 42.45
CA ALA A 657 -50.21 -9.50 41.03
C ALA A 657 -49.48 -8.53 40.08
N LEU A 658 -48.45 -7.80 40.52
CA LEU A 658 -47.52 -7.13 39.60
C LEU A 658 -46.07 -7.54 39.90
N SER A 659 -45.42 -8.18 38.91
CA SER A 659 -44.21 -8.99 39.08
C SER A 659 -42.96 -8.17 39.38
N ARG A 660 -41.95 -8.87 39.93
CA ARG A 660 -40.57 -8.39 40.11
C ARG A 660 -39.95 -7.82 38.84
N ASP A 661 -40.45 -8.19 37.66
CA ASP A 661 -39.97 -7.72 36.36
C ASP A 661 -40.42 -6.29 36.07
N ALA A 662 -41.60 -5.87 36.54
CA ALA A 662 -42.02 -4.47 36.47
C ALA A 662 -41.16 -3.58 37.38
N GLN A 663 -40.74 -4.09 38.54
CA GLN A 663 -39.80 -3.40 39.44
C GLN A 663 -38.35 -3.42 38.92
N ALA A 664 -37.97 -4.39 38.09
CA ALA A 664 -36.68 -4.42 37.40
C ALA A 664 -36.69 -3.41 36.23
N ALA A 665 -37.71 -3.45 35.37
CA ALA A 665 -37.88 -2.51 34.27
C ALA A 665 -37.93 -1.05 34.74
N MET A 666 -38.60 -0.76 35.87
CA MET A 666 -38.62 0.60 36.44
C MET A 666 -37.25 1.04 36.99
N ARG A 667 -36.42 0.11 37.48
CA ARG A 667 -35.03 0.39 37.87
C ARG A 667 -34.14 0.63 36.66
N ASP A 668 -34.30 -0.16 35.61
CA ASP A 668 -33.52 -0.03 34.38
C ASP A 668 -33.85 1.29 33.66
N ILE A 669 -35.13 1.68 33.64
CA ILE A 669 -35.56 2.97 33.10
C ILE A 669 -35.01 4.14 33.96
N SER A 670 -34.98 3.99 35.29
CA SER A 670 -34.37 4.98 36.19
C SER A 670 -32.86 5.12 35.95
N GLN A 671 -32.14 4.02 35.75
CA GLN A 671 -30.70 4.04 35.44
C GLN A 671 -30.42 4.64 34.06
N ALA A 672 -31.26 4.33 33.06
CA ALA A 672 -31.16 4.92 31.73
C ALA A 672 -31.38 6.45 31.78
N ALA A 673 -32.35 6.92 32.56
CA ALA A 673 -32.60 8.35 32.76
C ALA A 673 -31.41 9.07 33.45
N GLU A 674 -30.77 8.42 34.44
CA GLU A 674 -29.55 8.93 35.08
C GLU A 674 -28.36 8.97 34.10
N ALA A 675 -28.21 7.95 33.25
CA ALA A 675 -27.16 7.90 32.25
C ALA A 675 -27.31 9.02 31.19
N ILE A 676 -28.53 9.28 30.73
CA ILE A 676 -28.84 10.40 29.83
C ILE A 676 -28.53 11.74 30.51
N THR A 677 -28.86 11.90 31.79
CA THR A 677 -28.56 13.11 32.55
C THR A 677 -27.05 13.31 32.74
N SER A 678 -26.30 12.22 32.94
CA SER A 678 -24.83 12.24 33.04
C SER A 678 -24.18 12.60 31.69
N LEU A 679 -24.68 12.04 30.59
CA LEU A 679 -24.24 12.35 29.24
C LEU A 679 -24.50 13.82 28.89
N ALA A 680 -25.69 14.34 29.22
CA ALA A 680 -26.04 15.74 29.00
C ALA A 680 -25.08 16.69 29.74
N ARG A 681 -24.78 16.41 31.03
CA ARG A 681 -23.79 17.20 31.80
C ARG A 681 -22.37 17.07 31.26
N LEU A 682 -22.00 15.91 30.72
CA LEU A 682 -20.68 15.69 30.12
C LEU A 682 -20.52 16.49 28.83
N LEU A 683 -21.55 16.50 27.98
CA LEU A 683 -21.60 17.28 26.74
C LEU A 683 -21.64 18.79 27.01
N GLU A 684 -22.34 19.22 28.05
CA GLU A 684 -22.35 20.62 28.51
C GLU A 684 -20.96 21.07 28.97
N ARG A 685 -20.20 20.19 29.65
CA ARG A 685 -18.84 20.49 30.13
C ARG A 685 -17.76 20.39 29.06
N ASN A 686 -17.96 19.56 28.04
CA ASN A 686 -16.98 19.27 26.99
C ASN A 686 -17.64 19.16 25.60
N PRO A 687 -18.08 20.28 25.00
CA PRO A 687 -18.74 20.27 23.70
C PRO A 687 -17.85 19.72 22.57
N SER A 688 -16.52 19.74 22.74
CA SER A 688 -15.55 19.18 21.77
C SER A 688 -15.54 17.65 21.68
N ALA A 689 -16.21 16.94 22.61
CA ALA A 689 -16.32 15.48 22.58
C ALA A 689 -17.13 14.98 21.37
N LEU A 690 -18.13 15.75 20.91
CA LEU A 690 -18.98 15.43 19.75
C LEU A 690 -18.21 15.33 18.43
N ILE A 691 -17.11 16.08 18.29
CA ILE A 691 -16.31 16.12 17.05
C ILE A 691 -15.14 15.12 17.10
N ARG A 692 -14.62 14.83 18.30
CA ARG A 692 -13.45 13.95 18.48
C ARG A 692 -13.82 12.49 18.77
N GLY A 693 -15.10 12.17 18.98
CA GLY A 693 -15.58 10.81 19.19
C GLY A 693 -15.04 10.14 20.45
N ARG A 694 -14.64 10.91 21.47
CA ARG A 694 -14.05 10.42 22.72
C ARG A 694 -14.93 10.69 23.92
#